data_AF-A0A7Y1VIM4-F1
#
_entry.id   AF-A0A7Y1VIM4-F1
#
_cell.length_a   1.000
_cell.length_b   1.000
_cell.length_c   1.000
_cell.angle_alpha   90.00
_cell.angle_beta   90.00
_cell.angle_gamma   90.00
#
_symmetry.space_group_name_H-M   'P 1'
#
loop_
_entity.id
_entity.type
_entity.pdbx_description
1 polymer ?
#
loop_
_entity_poly.entity_id
_entity_poly.type
_entity_poly.pdbx_seq_one_letter_code
_entity_poly.pdbx_strand_id
1 'polypeptide(L)'
;MVVWQARRTSLFAALFAILLTGLLTGLFTGAFAASAVGLDADQLVSHDPRTGVWTMPDGRTFYYGDPADQPIMCDWDGDDIDTVGLYRSRTGFLHLRQSNSQGFSDIQIFYGIPDDEPVCGDWDGDGIDTIGIYRPSEHRFYLRNSNTQGFADLDFEFRGGMGTPVAGDWNGDGVDTVGLYDGTRGLVTLSSGNTPVVASVFSFGEPGDTVIAGDWNDDGADTFGVIRGTRAFLSTPSGIMEREANLQGNPVAARISPRVPNGIITSPAGGVSLTRGDSLRVSGTAYSSRPVSLSWRALGPSGSELRHSGQTVTLGPMDDAGIWTIILDASYDNGVTDPTPATIHVNVESAPEPEVQWVLPAPATDFRVGGLLDLEAQVLGVGPLTYLWSFPGSTLAPLTGRNPAPFALTSAGVLDIALTVTDRFGQQTATSFNVVVAPNAAPDGAIHTPSGSVVVPRGSSVTFSGSGADPDGDTLGFRWVFAGSPAIPDVIGPDPGVLQFVAGGSYTVTLHVTDQSGLSDPTPPSVSVTIIEPGEILISPGEDIQDIVDANPGPNTFILGPGVHRGQSVRLYDYQTLAGTNGTVLSGARILTEWQYDAGNNAWFVDGQTQQGRVTAEWVASGPVCRDTNPRCRYPEDLFIDGEIQRHVTWIGDLGEGTWWFDYGADRIWVKNDPRSRLVETSVVGQGIFGGADHVTIRNLIIEKFATPTQVGAIDSRLHATMDGPDGTNWTIENVEAR
;
A
#
# COMPACT_ATOMS: atom_id res chain seq x y z
N MET A 1 32.65 0.66 71.22
CA MET A 1 31.80 0.08 72.29
C MET A 1 30.68 -0.68 71.59
N VAL A 2 30.59 -2.00 71.82
CA VAL A 2 29.45 -2.92 71.50
C VAL A 2 29.18 -3.15 70.00
N VAL A 3 29.63 -4.22 69.34
CA VAL A 3 29.37 -5.68 69.45
C VAL A 3 27.90 -6.06 69.27
N TRP A 4 27.54 -6.74 68.18
CA TRP A 4 26.89 -8.06 68.25
C TRP A 4 27.07 -8.88 66.96
N GLN A 5 27.54 -10.10 67.16
CA GLN A 5 27.73 -11.17 66.18
C GLN A 5 26.42 -11.92 65.94
N ALA A 6 26.22 -12.48 64.75
CA ALA A 6 25.71 -13.85 64.61
C ALA A 6 26.11 -14.45 63.26
N ARG A 7 26.79 -15.60 63.33
CA ARG A 7 27.30 -16.42 62.22
C ARG A 7 26.21 -17.36 61.66
N ARG A 8 26.29 -17.66 60.35
CA ARG A 8 26.26 -19.00 59.69
C ARG A 8 26.21 -18.78 58.15
N THR A 9 27.32 -18.89 57.39
CA THR A 9 27.79 -20.08 56.63
C THR A 9 26.69 -20.67 55.72
N SER A 10 26.74 -20.71 54.37
CA SER A 10 27.91 -20.78 53.46
C SER A 10 27.54 -20.54 51.97
N LEU A 11 28.52 -19.99 51.24
CA LEU A 11 28.97 -20.26 49.87
C LEU A 11 28.19 -19.78 48.60
N PHE A 12 28.80 -18.76 47.95
CA PHE A 12 29.05 -18.49 46.50
C PHE A 12 27.88 -18.48 45.50
N ALA A 13 27.78 -17.60 44.50
CA ALA A 13 28.43 -16.34 44.14
C ALA A 13 27.65 -15.78 42.93
N ALA A 14 27.20 -14.53 42.96
CA ALA A 14 26.64 -13.86 41.78
C ALA A 14 26.65 -12.32 41.94
N LEU A 15 27.22 -11.69 40.92
CA LEU A 15 26.97 -10.34 40.41
C LEU A 15 27.23 -9.13 41.32
N PHE A 16 28.32 -8.43 41.02
CA PHE A 16 28.33 -6.97 41.02
C PHE A 16 28.43 -6.48 39.57
N ALA A 17 27.45 -5.67 39.18
CA ALA A 17 27.42 -4.90 37.95
C ALA A 17 28.49 -3.80 37.97
N ILE A 18 28.89 -3.32 36.79
CA ILE A 18 28.94 -1.89 36.44
C ILE A 18 29.11 -1.78 34.92
N LEU A 19 28.14 -1.13 34.28
CA LEU A 19 28.26 -0.53 32.95
C LEU A 19 29.39 0.51 32.95
N LEU A 20 30.26 0.50 31.94
CA LEU A 20 30.54 1.72 31.20
C LEU A 20 31.08 1.40 29.79
N THR A 21 30.50 2.11 28.85
CA THR A 21 30.66 2.12 27.39
C THR A 21 32.02 2.62 26.90
N GLY A 22 32.42 2.13 25.72
CA GLY A 22 32.94 3.00 24.66
C GLY A 22 34.43 2.91 24.34
N LEU A 23 34.70 2.45 23.12
CA LEU A 23 35.94 2.56 22.34
C LEU A 23 37.22 1.96 22.94
N LEU A 24 37.58 0.78 22.42
CA LEU A 24 38.96 0.50 22.06
C LEU A 24 39.00 -0.29 20.75
N THR A 25 39.45 0.39 19.69
CA THR A 25 40.14 -0.21 18.56
C THR A 25 41.33 -1.01 19.12
N GLY A 26 41.21 -2.33 19.11
CA GLY A 26 42.23 -3.24 19.61
C GLY A 26 42.45 -4.34 18.59
N LEU A 27 43.60 -4.23 17.92
CA LEU A 27 44.31 -5.26 17.18
C LEU A 27 43.76 -6.68 17.39
N PHE A 28 43.16 -7.25 16.35
CA PHE A 28 43.24 -8.70 16.17
C PHE A 28 44.71 -9.01 15.88
N THR A 29 45.44 -9.39 16.92
CA THR A 29 46.60 -10.25 16.77
C THR A 29 46.11 -11.48 16.01
N GLY A 30 46.58 -11.63 14.78
CA GLY A 30 46.51 -12.90 14.06
C GLY A 30 47.22 -13.94 14.92
N ALA A 31 46.45 -14.66 15.73
CA ALA A 31 46.77 -16.04 15.99
C ALA A 31 46.72 -16.69 14.61
N PHE A 32 47.90 -16.88 14.01
CA PHE A 32 48.03 -17.95 13.05
C PHE A 32 47.48 -19.17 13.77
N ALA A 33 46.32 -19.64 13.33
CA ALA A 33 45.94 -21.01 13.55
C ALA A 33 47.21 -21.80 13.21
N ALA A 34 47.73 -22.53 14.19
CA ALA A 34 48.60 -23.65 13.87
C ALA A 34 47.79 -24.42 12.83
N SER A 35 48.24 -24.39 11.57
CA SER A 35 47.65 -25.24 10.55
C SER A 35 47.62 -26.60 11.18
N ALA A 36 46.43 -27.19 11.30
CA ALA A 36 46.32 -28.61 11.50
C ALA A 36 47.14 -29.21 10.36
N VAL A 37 48.38 -29.60 10.66
CA VAL A 37 49.22 -30.32 9.72
C VAL A 37 48.46 -31.62 9.54
N GLY A 38 47.97 -31.84 8.32
CA GLY A 38 47.00 -32.87 7.96
C GLY A 38 47.32 -34.19 8.66
N LEU A 39 46.36 -34.68 9.43
CA LEU A 39 46.36 -36.07 9.88
C LEU A 39 46.07 -37.03 8.71
N ASP A 40 45.80 -36.46 7.53
CA ASP A 40 45.36 -37.17 6.32
C ASP A 40 46.49 -37.33 5.28
N ALA A 41 47.68 -36.73 5.48
CA ALA A 41 48.83 -36.94 4.59
C ALA A 41 49.64 -38.18 5.00
N ASP A 42 50.41 -38.73 4.06
CA ASP A 42 51.29 -39.86 4.30
C ASP A 42 52.33 -39.56 5.36
N GLN A 43 52.62 -40.60 6.16
CA GLN A 43 53.47 -40.51 7.33
C GLN A 43 54.63 -41.49 7.24
N LEU A 44 55.69 -41.22 8.01
CA LEU A 44 56.86 -42.08 8.06
C LEU A 44 56.66 -43.19 9.08
N VAL A 45 56.67 -44.43 8.59
CA VAL A 45 56.72 -45.65 9.38
C VAL A 45 58.14 -46.21 9.33
N SER A 46 58.61 -46.85 10.41
CA SER A 46 59.91 -47.53 10.40
C SER A 46 59.79 -49.01 10.72
N HIS A 47 60.52 -49.83 9.96
CA HIS A 47 60.71 -51.27 10.22
C HIS A 47 62.18 -51.56 10.54
N ASP A 48 62.47 -52.11 11.72
CA ASP A 48 63.83 -52.58 12.08
C ASP A 48 64.07 -53.98 11.52
N PRO A 49 64.87 -54.13 10.44
CA PRO A 49 65.10 -55.43 9.81
C PRO A 49 65.91 -56.40 10.69
N ARG A 50 66.49 -55.94 11.81
CA ARG A 50 67.23 -56.82 12.74
C ARG A 50 66.31 -57.51 13.74
N THR A 51 65.20 -56.86 14.10
CA THR A 51 64.31 -57.29 15.17
C THR A 51 62.89 -57.62 14.68
N GLY A 52 62.50 -57.17 13.48
CA GLY A 52 61.14 -57.31 12.94
C GLY A 52 60.14 -56.35 13.60
N VAL A 53 60.61 -55.29 14.25
CA VAL A 53 59.77 -54.31 14.94
C VAL A 53 59.34 -53.22 13.98
N TRP A 54 58.04 -53.00 13.91
CA TRP A 54 57.42 -51.84 13.27
C TRP A 54 57.16 -50.76 14.29
N THR A 55 57.41 -49.50 13.93
CA THR A 55 57.06 -48.30 14.73
C THR A 55 56.20 -47.38 13.90
N MET A 56 54.98 -47.15 14.38
CA MET A 56 53.99 -46.26 13.76
C MET A 56 54.25 -44.80 14.16
N PRO A 57 53.78 -43.82 13.37
CA PRO A 57 53.86 -42.39 13.66
C PRO A 57 53.33 -41.95 15.03
N ASP A 58 52.31 -42.64 15.55
CA ASP A 58 51.74 -42.41 16.87
C ASP A 58 52.58 -43.00 18.03
N GLY A 59 53.73 -43.60 17.71
CA GLY A 59 54.65 -44.24 18.66
C GLY A 59 54.30 -45.68 19.02
N ARG A 60 53.21 -46.26 18.49
CA ARG A 60 52.91 -47.67 18.70
C ARG A 60 53.97 -48.56 18.04
N THR A 61 54.33 -49.65 18.72
CA THR A 61 55.24 -50.66 18.18
C THR A 61 54.64 -52.05 18.22
N PHE A 62 54.96 -52.87 17.21
CA PHE A 62 54.55 -54.27 17.14
C PHE A 62 55.55 -55.11 16.33
N TYR A 63 55.50 -56.42 16.51
CA TYR A 63 56.33 -57.37 15.75
C TYR A 63 55.55 -57.94 14.58
N TYR A 64 56.16 -57.95 13.39
CA TYR A 64 55.65 -58.66 12.22
C TYR A 64 56.80 -58.97 11.28
N GLY A 65 56.92 -60.23 10.86
CA GLY A 65 57.99 -60.69 9.97
C GLY A 65 59.16 -61.39 10.63
N ASP A 66 60.05 -61.90 9.79
CA ASP A 66 61.37 -62.39 10.20
C ASP A 66 62.45 -61.31 9.94
N PRO A 67 63.57 -61.32 10.69
CA PRO A 67 64.70 -60.46 10.39
C PRO A 67 65.17 -60.60 8.93
N ALA A 68 65.50 -59.47 8.31
CA ALA A 68 65.87 -59.29 6.90
C ALA A 68 64.74 -59.38 5.86
N ASP A 69 63.47 -59.58 6.25
CA ASP A 69 62.35 -59.36 5.32
C ASP A 69 62.29 -57.85 4.93
N GLN A 70 62.05 -57.56 3.65
CA GLN A 70 61.93 -56.21 3.13
C GLN A 70 60.52 -55.65 3.41
N PRO A 71 60.40 -54.46 4.02
CA PRO A 71 59.10 -53.89 4.36
C PRO A 71 58.43 -53.23 3.15
N ILE A 72 57.10 -53.31 3.12
CA ILE A 72 56.24 -52.60 2.18
C ILE A 72 54.92 -52.27 2.88
N MET A 73 54.27 -51.15 2.56
CA MET A 73 52.95 -50.79 3.10
C MET A 73 52.12 -50.19 1.96
N CYS A 74 50.86 -50.61 1.90
CA CYS A 74 49.89 -50.22 0.87
C CYS A 74 48.47 -50.55 1.34
N ASP A 75 47.46 -50.01 0.67
CA ASP A 75 46.04 -50.22 0.93
C ASP A 75 45.54 -51.53 0.28
N TRP A 76 45.78 -52.65 0.95
CA TRP A 76 45.42 -53.97 0.41
C TRP A 76 43.91 -54.25 0.31
N ASP A 77 43.04 -53.43 0.93
CA ASP A 77 41.59 -53.69 1.02
C ASP A 77 40.69 -52.52 0.59
N GLY A 78 41.26 -51.38 0.19
CA GLY A 78 40.57 -50.24 -0.41
C GLY A 78 39.90 -49.31 0.61
N ASP A 79 40.41 -49.25 1.83
CA ASP A 79 39.88 -48.40 2.91
C ASP A 79 40.61 -47.05 3.07
N ASP A 80 41.53 -46.72 2.14
CA ASP A 80 42.47 -45.61 2.14
C ASP A 80 43.48 -45.68 3.32
N ILE A 81 43.68 -46.83 3.97
CA ILE A 81 44.67 -47.02 5.04
C ILE A 81 45.71 -48.05 4.63
N ASP A 82 46.96 -47.59 4.53
CA ASP A 82 48.09 -48.46 4.26
C ASP A 82 48.39 -49.38 5.43
N THR A 83 48.52 -50.66 5.11
CA THR A 83 48.75 -51.71 6.10
C THR A 83 49.99 -52.55 5.79
N VAL A 84 50.56 -53.17 6.83
CA VAL A 84 51.90 -53.79 6.73
C VAL A 84 51.97 -54.99 5.78
N GLY A 85 53.02 -55.00 4.96
CA GLY A 85 53.45 -56.09 4.11
C GLY A 85 54.95 -56.36 4.23
N LEU A 86 55.35 -57.58 3.89
CA LEU A 86 56.75 -58.01 3.93
C LEU A 86 57.09 -58.88 2.73
N TYR A 87 58.26 -58.65 2.13
CA TYR A 87 58.83 -59.47 1.08
C TYR A 87 60.06 -60.23 1.57
N ARG A 88 60.04 -61.54 1.41
CA ARG A 88 61.15 -62.42 1.79
C ARG A 88 62.07 -62.65 0.60
N SER A 89 63.11 -61.82 0.46
CA SER A 89 64.01 -61.83 -0.70
C SER A 89 64.75 -63.15 -0.94
N ARG A 90 64.85 -64.05 0.05
CA ARG A 90 65.45 -65.38 -0.15
C ARG A 90 64.52 -66.40 -0.81
N THR A 91 63.21 -66.19 -0.69
CA THR A 91 62.20 -67.18 -1.07
C THR A 91 61.09 -66.63 -1.95
N GLY A 92 61.03 -65.33 -2.26
CA GLY A 92 59.99 -64.71 -3.09
C GLY A 92 58.59 -64.68 -2.47
N PHE A 93 58.47 -64.85 -1.14
CA PHE A 93 57.18 -64.83 -0.45
C PHE A 93 56.82 -63.41 -0.04
N LEU A 94 55.56 -63.02 -0.30
CA LEU A 94 54.91 -61.84 0.23
C LEU A 94 53.98 -62.24 1.37
N HIS A 95 54.05 -61.50 2.47
CA HIS A 95 53.21 -61.66 3.65
C HIS A 95 52.50 -60.33 3.90
N LEU A 96 51.24 -60.21 3.47
CA LEU A 96 50.45 -58.98 3.57
C LEU A 96 49.45 -59.10 4.72
N ARG A 97 49.14 -57.97 5.34
CA ARG A 97 48.24 -57.90 6.49
C ARG A 97 47.33 -56.69 6.35
N GLN A 98 46.03 -56.85 6.57
CA GLN A 98 45.01 -55.81 6.49
C GLN A 98 44.86 -55.03 7.80
N SER A 99 45.89 -55.03 8.65
CA SER A 99 45.91 -54.19 9.84
C SER A 99 47.32 -53.94 10.36
N ASN A 100 47.51 -52.76 10.96
CA ASN A 100 48.76 -52.33 11.57
C ASN A 100 48.86 -52.80 13.04
N SER A 101 48.97 -54.11 13.24
CA SER A 101 49.11 -54.77 14.54
C SER A 101 49.94 -56.07 14.45
N GLN A 102 50.23 -56.69 15.61
CA GLN A 102 50.89 -57.99 15.65
C GLN A 102 49.91 -59.11 15.26
N GLY A 103 50.36 -60.06 14.44
CA GLY A 103 49.59 -61.26 14.10
C GLY A 103 50.20 -62.08 12.97
N PHE A 104 49.43 -63.06 12.46
CA PHE A 104 49.75 -63.76 11.23
C PHE A 104 49.42 -62.87 10.01
N SER A 105 49.98 -63.21 8.86
CA SER A 105 49.62 -62.61 7.57
C SER A 105 48.19 -63.01 7.18
N ASP A 106 47.42 -62.05 6.67
CA ASP A 106 46.08 -62.32 6.12
C ASP A 106 46.19 -62.92 4.71
N ILE A 107 47.19 -62.46 3.93
CA ILE A 107 47.48 -62.94 2.59
C ILE A 107 48.95 -63.38 2.55
N GLN A 108 49.18 -64.63 2.15
CA GLN A 108 50.52 -65.18 1.92
C GLN A 108 50.61 -65.75 0.52
N ILE A 109 51.44 -65.15 -0.34
CA ILE A 109 51.60 -65.55 -1.73
C ILE A 109 53.09 -65.62 -2.10
N PHE A 110 53.41 -66.40 -3.12
CA PHE A 110 54.73 -66.39 -3.75
C PHE A 110 54.64 -65.65 -5.08
N TYR A 111 55.40 -64.57 -5.20
CA TYR A 111 55.44 -63.73 -6.39
C TYR A 111 56.80 -63.03 -6.50
N GLY A 112 57.65 -63.54 -7.38
CA GLY A 112 59.05 -63.14 -7.53
C GLY A 112 60.03 -64.30 -7.33
N ILE A 113 61.31 -64.03 -7.56
CA ILE A 113 62.42 -64.95 -7.31
C ILE A 113 63.45 -64.28 -6.38
N PRO A 114 64.48 -65.00 -5.89
CA PRO A 114 65.51 -64.36 -5.10
C PRO A 114 66.14 -63.16 -5.82
N ASP A 115 66.39 -62.10 -5.06
CA ASP A 115 66.94 -60.80 -5.49
C ASP A 115 65.99 -59.87 -6.28
N ASP A 116 64.72 -60.25 -6.48
CA ASP A 116 63.69 -59.29 -6.91
C ASP A 116 63.40 -58.28 -5.77
N GLU A 117 62.99 -57.05 -6.09
CA GLU A 117 62.64 -55.99 -5.13
C GLU A 117 61.13 -55.71 -5.16
N PRO A 118 60.42 -55.63 -4.02
CA PRO A 118 58.97 -55.45 -3.97
C PRO A 118 58.56 -54.00 -4.24
N VAL A 119 57.36 -53.82 -4.79
CA VAL A 119 56.66 -52.55 -4.94
C VAL A 119 55.14 -52.81 -4.89
N CYS A 120 54.33 -51.82 -4.55
CA CYS A 120 52.88 -51.93 -4.54
C CYS A 120 52.26 -50.59 -4.97
N GLY A 121 51.02 -50.65 -5.41
CA GLY A 121 50.21 -49.51 -5.82
C GLY A 121 48.94 -49.95 -6.55
N ASP A 122 48.04 -49.02 -6.79
CA ASP A 122 46.82 -49.17 -7.57
C ASP A 122 47.11 -49.05 -9.08
N TRP A 123 47.49 -50.17 -9.69
CA TRP A 123 47.90 -50.18 -11.09
C TRP A 123 46.77 -49.98 -12.11
N ASP A 124 45.50 -50.14 -11.71
CA ASP A 124 44.33 -50.03 -12.60
C ASP A 124 43.24 -49.03 -12.19
N GLY A 125 43.46 -48.29 -11.11
CA GLY A 125 42.64 -47.15 -10.68
C GLY A 125 41.35 -47.57 -9.98
N ASP A 126 41.32 -48.75 -9.34
CA ASP A 126 40.15 -49.25 -8.63
C ASP A 126 40.10 -48.88 -7.14
N GLY A 127 41.15 -48.21 -6.66
CA GLY A 127 41.34 -47.78 -5.29
C GLY A 127 41.90 -48.86 -4.37
N ILE A 128 42.39 -49.99 -4.89
CA ILE A 128 43.01 -51.06 -4.11
C ILE A 128 44.46 -51.25 -4.55
N ASP A 129 45.39 -51.16 -3.60
CA ASP A 129 46.78 -51.42 -3.89
C ASP A 129 47.08 -52.91 -4.03
N THR A 130 47.88 -53.21 -5.04
CA THR A 130 48.22 -54.58 -5.39
C THR A 130 49.71 -54.76 -5.65
N ILE A 131 50.16 -56.00 -5.50
CA ILE A 131 51.58 -56.36 -5.49
C ILE A 131 52.28 -56.24 -6.86
N GLY A 132 53.53 -55.80 -6.82
CA GLY A 132 54.47 -55.80 -7.93
C GLY A 132 55.89 -56.17 -7.50
N ILE A 133 56.73 -56.56 -8.46
CA ILE A 133 58.17 -56.75 -8.23
C ILE A 133 58.98 -56.12 -9.37
N TYR A 134 60.14 -55.58 -9.02
CA TYR A 134 61.19 -55.19 -9.95
C TYR A 134 62.27 -56.25 -9.95
N ARG A 135 62.68 -56.71 -11.13
CA ARG A 135 63.80 -57.63 -11.30
C ARG A 135 65.01 -56.87 -11.85
N PRO A 136 66.01 -56.54 -11.00
CA PRO A 136 67.17 -55.77 -11.45
C PRO A 136 67.99 -56.47 -12.54
N SER A 137 68.07 -57.81 -12.52
CA SER A 137 68.84 -58.57 -13.51
C SER A 137 68.26 -58.51 -14.93
N GLU A 138 66.98 -58.19 -15.06
CA GLU A 138 66.25 -58.07 -16.34
C GLU A 138 65.83 -56.62 -16.65
N HIS A 139 66.06 -55.69 -15.73
CA HIS A 139 65.50 -54.32 -15.75
C HIS A 139 64.00 -54.30 -16.03
N ARG A 140 63.23 -55.17 -15.38
CA ARG A 140 61.82 -55.42 -15.71
C ARG A 140 60.93 -55.32 -14.48
N PHE A 141 59.81 -54.63 -14.63
CA PHE A 141 58.70 -54.66 -13.67
C PHE A 141 57.73 -55.77 -14.03
N TYR A 142 57.18 -56.41 -13.00
CA TYR A 142 56.12 -57.41 -13.08
C TYR A 142 55.04 -57.02 -12.07
N LEU A 143 53.96 -56.40 -12.56
CA LEU A 143 52.86 -55.85 -11.74
C LEU A 143 51.61 -56.71 -11.90
N ARG A 144 50.81 -56.78 -10.83
CA ARG A 144 49.62 -57.64 -10.78
C ARG A 144 48.49 -56.89 -10.12
N ASN A 145 47.32 -56.85 -10.75
CA ASN A 145 46.13 -56.13 -10.28
C ASN A 145 45.32 -56.96 -9.27
N SER A 146 45.97 -57.88 -8.57
CA SER A 146 45.34 -58.66 -7.50
C SER A 146 46.37 -59.28 -6.56
N ASN A 147 46.03 -59.32 -5.27
CA ASN A 147 46.84 -59.96 -4.22
C ASN A 147 46.67 -61.49 -4.19
N THR A 148 46.77 -62.12 -5.36
CA THR A 148 46.61 -63.58 -5.57
C THR A 148 47.83 -64.18 -6.26
N GLN A 149 48.04 -65.50 -6.17
CA GLN A 149 49.12 -66.17 -6.92
C GLN A 149 48.79 -66.24 -8.42
N GLY A 150 49.74 -65.86 -9.28
CA GLY A 150 49.58 -65.89 -10.73
C GLY A 150 50.74 -65.26 -11.50
N PHE A 151 50.56 -65.07 -12.81
CA PHE A 151 51.49 -64.32 -13.65
C PHE A 151 51.30 -62.80 -13.48
N ALA A 152 52.21 -61.98 -14.00
CA ALA A 152 51.99 -60.54 -14.05
C ALA A 152 50.83 -60.20 -15.00
N ASP A 153 50.03 -59.21 -14.64
CA ASP A 153 49.03 -58.60 -15.53
C ASP A 153 49.70 -57.55 -16.44
N LEU A 154 50.73 -56.88 -15.91
CA LEU A 154 51.61 -55.96 -16.65
C LEU A 154 53.07 -56.39 -16.45
N ASP A 155 53.80 -56.61 -17.54
CA ASP A 155 55.26 -56.79 -17.48
C ASP A 155 55.96 -56.01 -18.59
N PHE A 156 56.98 -55.24 -18.22
CA PHE A 156 57.69 -54.40 -19.17
C PHE A 156 59.12 -54.09 -18.73
N GLU A 157 60.00 -53.99 -19.72
CA GLU A 157 61.37 -53.56 -19.48
C GLU A 157 61.40 -52.04 -19.27
N PHE A 158 61.99 -51.61 -18.16
CA PHE A 158 62.15 -50.21 -17.79
C PHE A 158 63.64 -49.91 -17.63
N ARG A 159 64.28 -49.46 -18.72
CA ARG A 159 65.74 -49.24 -18.81
C ARG A 159 66.21 -47.96 -18.11
N GLY A 160 65.71 -47.71 -16.90
CA GLY A 160 66.08 -46.56 -16.05
C GLY A 160 67.34 -46.76 -15.20
N GLY A 161 67.83 -48.01 -15.06
CA GLY A 161 69.10 -48.33 -14.37
C GLY A 161 68.97 -49.35 -13.24
N MET A 162 70.03 -49.49 -12.43
CA MET A 162 70.10 -50.30 -11.21
C MET A 162 69.67 -49.45 -10.00
N GLY A 163 68.39 -49.15 -9.90
CA GLY A 163 67.81 -48.33 -8.83
C GLY A 163 66.79 -49.09 -7.99
N THR A 164 66.42 -48.53 -6.83
CA THR A 164 65.34 -49.03 -5.96
C THR A 164 63.98 -48.67 -6.57
N PRO A 165 63.01 -49.61 -6.67
CA PRO A 165 61.70 -49.31 -7.18
C PRO A 165 60.88 -48.50 -6.20
N VAL A 166 60.05 -47.63 -6.74
CA VAL A 166 59.02 -46.88 -6.03
C VAL A 166 57.76 -46.85 -6.90
N ALA A 167 56.62 -46.55 -6.29
CA ALA A 167 55.36 -46.32 -6.99
C ALA A 167 54.62 -45.15 -6.34
N GLY A 168 53.68 -44.60 -7.10
CA GLY A 168 52.80 -43.51 -6.71
C GLY A 168 52.09 -42.92 -7.92
N ASP A 169 51.02 -42.18 -7.67
CA ASP A 169 50.27 -41.39 -8.63
C ASP A 169 50.97 -40.03 -8.85
N TRP A 170 52.02 -40.06 -9.67
CA TRP A 170 52.84 -38.87 -9.92
C TRP A 170 52.08 -37.74 -10.64
N ASN A 171 50.92 -38.02 -11.24
CA ASN A 171 50.17 -37.08 -12.07
C ASN A 171 48.75 -36.77 -11.57
N GLY A 172 48.35 -37.33 -10.43
CA GLY A 172 47.08 -37.06 -9.76
C GLY A 172 45.86 -37.60 -10.53
N ASP A 173 46.01 -38.67 -11.31
CA ASP A 173 44.90 -39.28 -12.06
C ASP A 173 44.23 -40.48 -11.37
N GLY A 174 44.72 -40.84 -10.20
CA GLY A 174 44.26 -41.95 -9.37
C GLY A 174 44.84 -43.31 -9.76
N VAL A 175 45.85 -43.37 -10.64
CA VAL A 175 46.52 -44.62 -11.01
C VAL A 175 48.00 -44.57 -10.63
N ASP A 176 48.44 -45.54 -9.85
CA ASP A 176 49.85 -45.63 -9.48
C ASP A 176 50.72 -46.08 -10.64
N THR A 177 51.88 -45.44 -10.76
CA THR A 177 52.86 -45.79 -11.77
C THR A 177 54.26 -45.95 -11.20
N VAL A 178 55.04 -46.86 -11.79
CA VAL A 178 56.36 -47.20 -11.24
C VAL A 178 57.43 -46.16 -11.54
N GLY A 179 58.43 -46.10 -10.66
CA GLY A 179 59.67 -45.36 -10.85
C GLY A 179 60.89 -46.12 -10.32
N LEU A 180 62.08 -45.64 -10.69
CA LEU A 180 63.36 -46.12 -10.16
C LEU A 180 64.17 -44.96 -9.59
N TYR A 181 64.75 -45.17 -8.41
CA TYR A 181 65.69 -44.24 -7.78
C TYR A 181 67.11 -44.81 -7.74
N ASP A 182 68.03 -44.16 -8.42
CA ASP A 182 69.46 -44.45 -8.33
C ASP A 182 70.08 -43.67 -7.16
N GLY A 183 70.14 -44.31 -6.00
CA GLY A 183 70.72 -43.74 -4.79
C GLY A 183 72.22 -43.43 -4.88
N THR A 184 72.94 -43.91 -5.90
CA THR A 184 74.35 -43.54 -6.10
C THR A 184 74.51 -42.22 -6.84
N ARG A 185 73.49 -41.81 -7.60
CA ARG A 185 73.50 -40.59 -8.41
C ARG A 185 72.48 -39.54 -7.94
N GLY A 186 71.55 -39.91 -7.06
CA GLY A 186 70.40 -39.08 -6.71
C GLY A 186 69.50 -38.82 -7.93
N LEU A 187 69.30 -39.84 -8.78
CA LEU A 187 68.54 -39.72 -10.03
C LEU A 187 67.24 -40.51 -9.94
N VAL A 188 66.13 -39.85 -10.26
CA VAL A 188 64.79 -40.42 -10.32
C VAL A 188 64.39 -40.61 -11.79
N THR A 189 63.79 -41.76 -12.12
CA THR A 189 63.23 -42.08 -13.45
C THR A 189 61.80 -42.60 -13.28
N LEU A 190 60.80 -41.92 -13.83
CA LEU A 190 59.38 -42.28 -13.68
C LEU A 190 58.76 -42.82 -14.96
N SER A 191 57.78 -43.69 -14.79
CA SER A 191 56.76 -43.99 -15.79
C SER A 191 55.51 -43.12 -15.52
N SER A 192 54.65 -42.96 -16.52
CA SER A 192 53.33 -42.29 -16.39
C SER A 192 52.23 -43.14 -17.02
N GLY A 193 52.39 -44.47 -16.96
CA GLY A 193 51.41 -45.41 -17.48
C GLY A 193 51.86 -46.87 -17.46
N ASN A 194 52.82 -47.21 -16.60
CA ASN A 194 53.35 -48.58 -16.47
C ASN A 194 53.75 -49.21 -17.82
N THR A 195 54.52 -48.45 -18.60
CA THR A 195 55.04 -48.87 -19.91
C THR A 195 56.57 -48.75 -19.96
N PRO A 196 57.24 -49.32 -20.99
CA PRO A 196 58.68 -49.09 -21.22
C PRO A 196 59.09 -47.62 -21.42
N VAL A 197 58.13 -46.70 -21.56
CA VAL A 197 58.39 -45.29 -21.82
C VAL A 197 58.70 -44.57 -20.51
N VAL A 198 59.85 -43.88 -20.50
CA VAL A 198 60.22 -42.97 -19.41
C VAL A 198 59.46 -41.66 -19.58
N ALA A 199 58.68 -41.30 -18.58
CA ALA A 199 57.90 -40.06 -18.55
C ALA A 199 58.75 -38.87 -18.08
N SER A 200 59.53 -39.06 -17.01
CA SER A 200 60.37 -38.00 -16.45
C SER A 200 61.68 -38.55 -15.88
N VAL A 201 62.73 -37.73 -15.96
CA VAL A 201 64.03 -37.99 -15.33
C VAL A 201 64.50 -36.70 -14.68
N PHE A 202 64.80 -36.75 -13.38
CA PHE A 202 65.27 -35.59 -12.64
C PHE A 202 66.16 -36.00 -11.47
N SER A 203 66.95 -35.07 -10.95
CA SER A 203 67.74 -35.31 -9.75
C SER A 203 66.96 -34.92 -8.50
N PHE A 204 66.99 -35.77 -7.48
CA PHE A 204 66.39 -35.51 -6.19
C PHE A 204 67.20 -36.21 -5.10
N GLY A 205 67.50 -35.51 -4.01
CA GLY A 205 68.38 -36.01 -2.95
C GLY A 205 69.88 -35.96 -3.30
N GLU A 206 70.69 -36.53 -2.41
CA GLU A 206 72.14 -36.68 -2.55
C GLU A 206 72.53 -38.17 -2.63
N PRO A 207 73.70 -38.50 -3.22
CA PRO A 207 74.22 -39.86 -3.20
C PRO A 207 74.27 -40.45 -1.79
N GLY A 208 73.61 -41.60 -1.60
CA GLY A 208 73.50 -42.31 -0.32
C GLY A 208 72.20 -42.10 0.45
N ASP A 209 71.32 -41.20 0.00
CA ASP A 209 70.00 -41.04 0.58
C ASP A 209 69.10 -42.27 0.29
N THR A 210 68.15 -42.57 1.19
CA THR A 210 67.13 -43.61 0.99
C THR A 210 65.84 -42.99 0.47
N VAL A 211 65.25 -43.54 -0.59
CA VAL A 211 64.02 -42.99 -1.20
C VAL A 211 62.75 -43.48 -0.52
N ILE A 212 61.71 -42.64 -0.56
CA ILE A 212 60.32 -42.93 -0.23
C ILE A 212 59.42 -42.17 -1.20
N ALA A 213 58.17 -42.59 -1.37
CA ALA A 213 57.17 -41.92 -2.18
C ALA A 213 55.83 -41.93 -1.43
N GLY A 214 55.06 -40.86 -1.56
CA GLY A 214 53.78 -40.72 -0.88
C GLY A 214 53.13 -39.35 -1.13
N ASP A 215 51.87 -39.21 -0.71
CA ASP A 215 51.10 -37.97 -0.74
C ASP A 215 51.32 -37.18 0.56
N TRP A 216 52.38 -36.36 0.57
CA TRP A 216 52.79 -35.61 1.77
C TRP A 216 51.89 -34.41 2.08
N ASN A 217 50.96 -34.02 1.20
CA ASN A 217 50.11 -32.85 1.36
C ASN A 217 48.61 -33.10 1.15
N ASP A 218 48.22 -34.37 1.08
CA ASP A 218 46.85 -34.86 0.93
C ASP A 218 46.11 -34.34 -0.32
N ASP A 219 46.84 -33.95 -1.37
CA ASP A 219 46.25 -33.43 -2.61
C ASP A 219 45.88 -34.53 -3.61
N GLY A 220 46.19 -35.78 -3.28
CA GLY A 220 45.92 -36.96 -4.10
C GLY A 220 47.00 -37.26 -5.13
N ALA A 221 48.10 -36.49 -5.18
CA ALA A 221 49.24 -36.80 -6.03
C ALA A 221 50.46 -37.21 -5.20
N ASP A 222 51.08 -38.33 -5.57
CA ASP A 222 52.29 -38.78 -4.92
C ASP A 222 53.51 -37.99 -5.36
N THR A 223 54.42 -37.80 -4.42
CA THR A 223 55.67 -37.10 -4.67
C THR A 223 56.84 -37.74 -3.94
N PHE A 224 58.05 -37.43 -4.39
CA PHE A 224 59.27 -38.05 -3.89
C PHE A 224 59.68 -37.50 -2.53
N GLY A 225 60.17 -38.40 -1.67
CA GLY A 225 60.88 -38.06 -0.46
C GLY A 225 62.22 -38.79 -0.36
N VAL A 226 63.16 -38.23 0.40
CA VAL A 226 64.41 -38.90 0.74
C VAL A 226 64.74 -38.78 2.22
N ILE A 227 65.32 -39.84 2.77
CA ILE A 227 65.82 -39.90 4.14
C ILE A 227 67.34 -39.77 4.14
N ARG A 228 67.83 -38.80 4.92
CA ARG A 228 69.25 -38.52 5.15
C ARG A 228 69.52 -38.45 6.64
N GLY A 229 70.19 -39.48 7.16
CA GLY A 229 70.43 -39.60 8.61
C GLY A 229 69.11 -39.60 9.38
N THR A 230 68.89 -38.60 10.22
CA THR A 230 67.67 -38.45 11.03
C THR A 230 66.64 -37.50 10.42
N ARG A 231 66.82 -37.05 9.17
CA ARG A 231 65.95 -36.08 8.51
C ARG A 231 65.30 -36.66 7.27
N ALA A 232 64.05 -36.27 7.03
CA ALA A 232 63.30 -36.53 5.81
C ALA A 232 63.13 -35.23 5.02
N PHE A 233 63.33 -35.30 3.72
CA PHE A 233 63.08 -34.21 2.77
C PHE A 233 61.99 -34.66 1.80
N LEU A 234 60.79 -34.11 1.94
CA LEU A 234 59.59 -34.52 1.23
C LEU A 234 59.23 -33.45 0.20
N SER A 235 59.12 -33.81 -1.07
CA SER A 235 58.71 -32.88 -2.12
C SER A 235 57.21 -32.61 -2.04
N THR A 236 56.77 -31.41 -2.38
CA THR A 236 55.36 -31.07 -2.63
C THR A 236 55.32 -30.09 -3.80
N PRO A 237 54.16 -29.85 -4.43
CA PRO A 237 54.03 -28.77 -5.42
C PRO A 237 54.43 -27.38 -4.89
N SER A 238 54.35 -27.20 -3.57
CA SER A 238 54.72 -25.95 -2.88
C SER A 238 56.20 -25.85 -2.49
N GLY A 239 57.00 -26.90 -2.74
CA GLY A 239 58.43 -26.97 -2.42
C GLY A 239 58.78 -28.15 -1.53
N ILE A 240 60.00 -28.16 -0.98
CA ILE A 240 60.50 -29.25 -0.13
C ILE A 240 60.14 -28.98 1.34
N MET A 241 59.46 -29.92 1.98
CA MET A 241 59.26 -29.98 3.42
C MET A 241 60.37 -30.78 4.09
N GLU A 242 60.97 -30.22 5.14
CA GLU A 242 61.95 -30.92 5.98
C GLU A 242 61.30 -31.38 7.30
N ARG A 243 61.48 -32.66 7.67
CA ARG A 243 60.94 -33.24 8.91
C ARG A 243 61.99 -34.06 9.64
N GLU A 244 61.90 -34.12 10.98
CA GLU A 244 62.65 -35.11 11.74
C GLU A 244 62.05 -36.50 11.48
N ALA A 245 62.90 -37.44 11.09
CA ALA A 245 62.51 -38.81 10.82
C ALA A 245 62.78 -39.72 12.03
N ASN A 246 63.90 -39.52 12.77
CA ASN A 246 64.29 -40.31 13.96
C ASN A 246 63.96 -41.82 13.89
N LEU A 247 64.07 -42.42 12.69
CA LEU A 247 63.60 -43.77 12.42
C LEU A 247 64.61 -44.80 12.92
N GLN A 248 64.12 -45.88 13.54
CA GLN A 248 64.93 -47.03 13.95
C GLN A 248 64.76 -48.14 12.90
N GLY A 249 65.34 -47.96 11.70
CA GLY A 249 65.28 -48.98 10.65
C GLY A 249 65.00 -48.43 9.25
N ASN A 250 64.45 -49.28 8.39
CA ASN A 250 64.09 -48.94 7.02
C ASN A 250 62.81 -48.07 7.01
N PRO A 251 62.82 -46.90 6.34
CA PRO A 251 61.65 -46.05 6.20
C PRO A 251 60.62 -46.63 5.24
N VAL A 252 59.34 -46.43 5.53
CA VAL A 252 58.22 -46.67 4.62
C VAL A 252 57.27 -45.49 4.73
N ALA A 253 56.77 -45.01 3.58
CA ALA A 253 55.68 -44.04 3.54
C ALA A 253 54.36 -44.79 3.70
N ALA A 254 53.45 -44.28 4.51
CA ALA A 254 52.15 -44.89 4.68
C ALA A 254 51.10 -43.88 5.13
N ARG A 255 49.92 -43.93 4.52
CA ARG A 255 48.68 -43.35 5.02
C ARG A 255 48.13 -44.21 6.15
N ILE A 256 48.09 -43.67 7.36
CA ILE A 256 47.65 -44.44 8.55
C ILE A 256 46.32 -43.94 9.12
N SER A 257 45.57 -43.16 8.36
CA SER A 257 44.28 -42.58 8.75
C SER A 257 43.34 -42.46 7.54
N PRO A 258 42.02 -42.69 7.70
CA PRO A 258 41.08 -42.60 6.58
C PRO A 258 40.99 -41.18 6.03
N ARG A 259 40.84 -41.04 4.71
CA ARG A 259 40.54 -39.76 4.09
C ARG A 259 39.14 -39.29 4.52
N VAL A 260 38.96 -37.99 4.76
CA VAL A 260 37.67 -37.38 5.11
C VAL A 260 37.18 -36.42 4.02
N PRO A 261 35.87 -36.24 3.81
CA PRO A 261 35.38 -35.25 2.85
C PRO A 261 35.51 -33.84 3.43
N ASN A 262 35.73 -32.84 2.58
CA ASN A 262 35.83 -31.43 3.01
C ASN A 262 34.76 -30.57 2.31
N GLY A 263 33.70 -30.22 3.03
CA GLY A 263 32.59 -29.42 2.54
C GLY A 263 32.94 -27.93 2.40
N ILE A 264 32.51 -27.30 1.31
CA ILE A 264 32.78 -25.89 1.02
C ILE A 264 31.48 -25.19 0.63
N ILE A 265 31.14 -24.11 1.35
CA ILE A 265 30.03 -23.23 0.96
C ILE A 265 30.53 -22.29 -0.14
N THR A 266 29.98 -22.43 -1.34
CA THR A 266 30.36 -21.63 -2.52
C THR A 266 29.48 -20.39 -2.69
N SER A 267 28.28 -20.38 -2.12
CA SER A 267 27.39 -19.21 -2.09
C SER A 267 26.49 -19.26 -0.86
N PRO A 268 26.29 -18.12 -0.17
CA PRO A 268 26.83 -16.78 -0.45
C PRO A 268 28.32 -16.64 -0.03
N ALA A 269 29.10 -15.83 -0.77
CA ALA A 269 30.52 -15.60 -0.51
C ALA A 269 30.82 -14.57 0.60
N GLY A 270 29.80 -14.03 1.27
CA GLY A 270 29.92 -12.95 2.26
C GLY A 270 28.68 -12.80 3.15
N GLY A 271 28.70 -11.82 4.06
CA GLY A 271 27.60 -11.55 4.98
C GLY A 271 26.32 -11.18 4.25
N VAL A 272 25.27 -11.98 4.43
CA VAL A 272 23.93 -11.71 3.90
C VAL A 272 23.11 -11.07 5.02
N SER A 273 22.52 -9.90 4.73
CA SER A 273 21.46 -9.33 5.55
C SER A 273 20.12 -9.75 4.95
N LEU A 274 19.30 -10.39 5.78
CA LEU A 274 17.93 -10.79 5.44
C LEU A 274 16.98 -10.07 6.39
N THR A 275 15.71 -9.95 6.00
CA THR A 275 14.64 -9.58 6.92
C THR A 275 13.91 -10.84 7.40
N ARG A 276 13.41 -10.81 8.63
CA ARG A 276 12.61 -11.89 9.22
C ARG A 276 11.49 -12.32 8.27
N GLY A 277 11.46 -13.61 7.93
CA GLY A 277 10.54 -14.22 6.98
C GLY A 277 11.12 -14.48 5.58
N ASP A 278 12.29 -13.93 5.26
CA ASP A 278 12.99 -14.19 3.99
C ASP A 278 13.53 -15.63 3.93
N SER A 279 13.91 -16.07 2.71
CA SER A 279 14.58 -17.35 2.48
C SER A 279 15.95 -17.13 1.87
N LEU A 280 16.92 -17.94 2.28
CA LEU A 280 18.30 -17.88 1.79
C LEU A 280 18.57 -19.00 0.80
N ARG A 281 19.03 -18.66 -0.41
CA ARG A 281 19.56 -19.66 -1.33
C ARG A 281 21.04 -19.88 -1.05
N VAL A 282 21.42 -21.12 -0.77
CA VAL A 282 22.80 -21.53 -0.51
C VAL A 282 23.28 -22.54 -1.53
N SER A 283 24.58 -22.60 -1.77
CA SER A 283 25.21 -23.60 -2.62
C SER A 283 26.55 -24.00 -2.06
N GLY A 284 26.93 -25.25 -2.29
CA GLY A 284 28.16 -25.83 -1.76
C GLY A 284 28.63 -27.03 -2.56
N THR A 285 29.89 -27.35 -2.36
CA THR A 285 30.62 -28.46 -2.98
C THR A 285 31.39 -29.20 -1.89
N ALA A 286 32.09 -30.27 -2.22
CA ALA A 286 33.12 -30.83 -1.34
C ALA A 286 34.31 -31.33 -2.17
N TYR A 287 35.51 -31.26 -1.60
CA TYR A 287 36.67 -31.98 -2.13
C TYR A 287 36.63 -33.42 -1.60
N SER A 288 36.86 -34.38 -2.49
CA SER A 288 36.75 -35.80 -2.18
C SER A 288 37.42 -36.69 -3.23
N SER A 289 38.04 -37.78 -2.78
CA SER A 289 38.47 -38.91 -3.64
C SER A 289 37.32 -39.86 -3.99
N ARG A 290 36.22 -39.82 -3.22
CA ARG A 290 35.04 -40.69 -3.38
C ARG A 290 33.76 -39.87 -3.59
N PRO A 291 32.67 -40.45 -4.12
CA PRO A 291 31.39 -39.76 -4.20
C PRO A 291 30.88 -39.26 -2.84
N VAL A 292 30.37 -38.02 -2.80
CA VAL A 292 29.95 -37.33 -1.57
C VAL A 292 28.47 -36.95 -1.57
N SER A 293 27.85 -37.03 -0.40
CA SER A 293 26.53 -36.48 -0.10
C SER A 293 26.64 -35.20 0.72
N LEU A 294 25.86 -34.18 0.35
CA LEU A 294 25.83 -32.87 1.02
C LEU A 294 24.52 -32.66 1.76
N SER A 295 24.61 -32.21 3.01
CA SER A 295 23.47 -31.85 3.84
C SER A 295 23.65 -30.48 4.49
N TRP A 296 22.54 -29.74 4.60
CA TRP A 296 22.50 -28.38 5.12
C TRP A 296 21.68 -28.33 6.39
N ARG A 297 22.19 -27.60 7.39
CA ARG A 297 21.45 -27.22 8.61
C ARG A 297 21.48 -25.71 8.78
N ALA A 298 20.34 -25.11 9.09
CA ALA A 298 20.26 -23.70 9.50
C ALA A 298 19.72 -23.63 10.92
N LEU A 299 20.52 -23.11 11.84
CA LEU A 299 20.19 -23.00 13.26
C LEU A 299 19.85 -21.55 13.59
N GLY A 300 18.61 -21.31 14.01
CA GLY A 300 18.10 -20.01 14.43
C GLY A 300 18.35 -19.73 15.91
N PRO A 301 18.37 -18.44 16.30
CA PRO A 301 18.72 -18.02 17.66
C PRO A 301 17.70 -18.43 18.73
N SER A 302 16.44 -18.72 18.35
CA SER A 302 15.41 -19.19 19.29
C SER A 302 15.30 -20.72 19.38
N GLY A 303 16.19 -21.45 18.70
CA GLY A 303 16.19 -22.92 18.61
C GLY A 303 15.49 -23.47 17.37
N SER A 304 15.09 -22.62 16.41
CA SER A 304 14.58 -23.05 15.10
C SER A 304 15.66 -23.81 14.32
N GLU A 305 15.27 -24.86 13.59
CA GLU A 305 16.18 -25.63 12.74
C GLU A 305 15.54 -25.92 11.38
N LEU A 306 16.29 -25.68 10.30
CA LEU A 306 15.94 -26.07 8.93
C LEU A 306 16.95 -27.10 8.41
N ARG A 307 16.49 -28.15 7.73
CA ARG A 307 17.33 -29.23 7.19
C ARG A 307 17.02 -29.49 5.72
N HIS A 308 18.06 -29.56 4.90
CA HIS A 308 17.95 -29.82 3.45
C HIS A 308 19.12 -30.66 2.95
N SER A 309 18.99 -31.27 1.78
CA SER A 309 20.08 -32.02 1.12
C SER A 309 20.24 -31.61 -0.34
N GLY A 310 21.47 -31.70 -0.85
CA GLY A 310 21.82 -31.36 -2.22
C GLY A 310 22.83 -30.21 -2.34
N GLN A 311 23.34 -30.00 -3.55
CA GLN A 311 24.37 -29.00 -3.83
C GLN A 311 23.86 -27.56 -3.70
N THR A 312 22.62 -27.29 -4.14
CA THR A 312 21.98 -25.97 -4.05
C THR A 312 20.60 -26.12 -3.44
N VAL A 313 20.35 -25.41 -2.33
CA VAL A 313 19.07 -25.48 -1.61
C VAL A 313 18.60 -24.07 -1.23
N THR A 314 17.30 -23.94 -0.95
CA THR A 314 16.72 -22.71 -0.40
C THR A 314 16.30 -22.98 1.04
N LEU A 315 16.95 -22.30 1.98
CA LEU A 315 16.71 -22.36 3.42
C LEU A 315 15.73 -21.27 3.80
N GLY A 316 14.48 -21.63 4.11
CA GLY A 316 13.54 -20.68 4.67
C GLY A 316 12.09 -21.17 4.67
N PRO A 317 11.16 -20.33 5.16
CA PRO A 317 11.39 -18.96 5.66
C PRO A 317 12.16 -18.92 7.00
N MET A 318 13.00 -17.89 7.17
CA MET A 318 13.78 -17.65 8.40
C MET A 318 13.00 -16.74 9.35
N ASP A 319 12.15 -17.35 10.18
CA ASP A 319 11.17 -16.65 11.02
C ASP A 319 11.69 -16.17 12.38
N ASP A 320 12.98 -16.33 12.68
CA ASP A 320 13.61 -15.81 13.88
C ASP A 320 14.55 -14.66 13.53
N ALA A 321 14.38 -13.51 14.16
CA ALA A 321 15.33 -12.41 14.04
C ALA A 321 16.59 -12.69 14.88
N GLY A 322 17.75 -12.33 14.34
CA GLY A 322 19.06 -12.52 14.93
C GLY A 322 20.00 -13.31 14.02
N ILE A 323 21.08 -13.82 14.61
CA ILE A 323 22.13 -14.53 13.87
C ILE A 323 21.73 -16.00 13.68
N TRP A 324 21.62 -16.42 12.42
CA TRP A 324 21.48 -17.81 12.02
C TRP A 324 22.86 -18.40 11.68
N THR A 325 23.12 -19.62 12.15
CA THR A 325 24.30 -20.40 11.76
C THR A 325 23.91 -21.41 10.70
N ILE A 326 24.48 -21.26 9.50
CA ILE A 326 24.29 -22.20 8.39
C ILE A 326 25.48 -23.13 8.36
N ILE A 327 25.21 -24.43 8.30
CA ILE A 327 26.20 -25.51 8.37
C ILE A 327 26.01 -26.38 7.12
N LEU A 328 27.11 -26.67 6.43
CA LEU A 328 27.21 -27.64 5.35
C LEU A 328 28.03 -28.83 5.83
N ASP A 329 27.38 -29.97 5.98
CA ASP A 329 28.03 -31.24 6.29
C ASP A 329 28.21 -32.06 5.00
N ALA A 330 29.43 -32.53 4.75
CA ALA A 330 29.75 -33.49 3.68
C ALA A 330 29.98 -34.89 4.27
N SER A 331 29.60 -35.92 3.53
CA SER A 331 29.73 -37.33 3.96
C SER A 331 29.98 -38.26 2.79
N TYR A 332 30.80 -39.28 3.01
CA TYR A 332 30.95 -40.43 2.12
C TYR A 332 29.81 -41.44 2.31
N ASP A 333 29.68 -42.36 1.36
CA ASP A 333 28.68 -43.44 1.37
C ASP A 333 28.88 -44.45 2.52
N ASN A 334 30.14 -44.64 2.94
CA ASN A 334 30.53 -45.47 4.08
C ASN A 334 30.25 -44.82 5.45
N GLY A 335 29.73 -43.58 5.47
CA GLY A 335 29.33 -42.87 6.69
C GLY A 335 30.42 -42.03 7.35
N VAL A 336 31.62 -41.95 6.76
CA VAL A 336 32.65 -40.98 7.19
C VAL A 336 32.17 -39.56 6.87
N THR A 337 32.23 -38.67 7.85
CA THR A 337 31.74 -37.29 7.75
C THR A 337 32.88 -36.28 7.85
N ASP A 338 32.68 -35.11 7.26
CA ASP A 338 33.54 -33.96 7.44
C ASP A 338 33.67 -33.61 8.95
N PRO A 339 34.88 -33.69 9.54
CA PRO A 339 35.09 -33.37 10.95
C PRO A 339 34.98 -31.87 11.24
N THR A 340 35.06 -31.03 10.20
CA THR A 340 35.01 -29.57 10.27
C THR A 340 34.03 -28.99 9.25
N PRO A 341 32.71 -29.20 9.45
CA PRO A 341 31.70 -28.72 8.52
C PRO A 341 31.83 -27.23 8.22
N ALA A 342 31.70 -26.83 6.95
CA ALA A 342 31.74 -25.42 6.58
C ALA A 342 30.56 -24.67 7.20
N THR A 343 30.84 -23.51 7.80
CA THR A 343 29.83 -22.68 8.45
C THR A 343 29.85 -21.23 7.98
N ILE A 344 28.68 -20.63 7.85
CA ILE A 344 28.50 -19.18 7.67
C ILE A 344 27.46 -18.64 8.65
N HIS A 345 27.57 -17.35 8.98
CA HIS A 345 26.59 -16.65 9.82
C HIS A 345 25.81 -15.65 8.98
N VAL A 346 24.49 -15.66 9.15
CA VAL A 346 23.56 -14.79 8.42
C VAL A 346 22.77 -13.98 9.43
N ASN A 347 22.76 -12.66 9.28
CA ASN A 347 22.00 -11.79 10.16
C ASN A 347 20.60 -11.58 9.57
N VAL A 348 19.58 -11.97 10.35
CA VAL A 348 18.18 -11.76 10.01
C VAL A 348 17.65 -10.61 10.86
N GLU A 349 17.42 -9.47 10.24
CA GLU A 349 16.90 -8.27 10.89
C GLU A 349 15.41 -8.43 11.23
N SER A 350 14.94 -7.75 12.27
CA SER A 350 13.51 -7.68 12.59
C SER A 350 12.72 -7.12 11.42
N ALA A 351 11.54 -7.70 11.15
CA ALA A 351 10.63 -7.14 10.15
C ALA A 351 10.19 -5.71 10.55
N PRO A 352 10.04 -4.80 9.58
CA PRO A 352 9.49 -3.48 9.84
C PRO A 352 8.02 -3.59 10.29
N GLU A 353 7.56 -2.62 11.07
CA GLU A 353 6.15 -2.52 11.45
C GLU A 353 5.26 -2.27 10.20
N PRO A 354 3.98 -2.68 10.21
CA PRO A 354 3.07 -2.43 9.10
C PRO A 354 2.87 -0.94 8.78
N GLU A 355 3.10 -0.53 7.54
CA GLU A 355 2.85 0.85 7.12
C GLU A 355 1.39 1.05 6.73
N VAL A 356 0.69 1.99 7.37
CA VAL A 356 -0.74 2.27 7.15
C VAL A 356 -0.92 3.60 6.41
N GLN A 357 -1.59 3.55 5.26
CA GLN A 357 -2.02 4.71 4.49
C GLN A 357 -3.55 4.76 4.42
N TRP A 358 -4.13 5.88 4.87
CA TRP A 358 -5.57 6.12 4.82
C TRP A 358 -6.04 6.35 3.38
N VAL A 359 -7.17 5.73 3.01
CA VAL A 359 -7.84 5.94 1.71
C VAL A 359 -9.18 6.63 1.91
N LEU A 360 -10.01 6.10 2.81
CA LEU A 360 -11.29 6.68 3.18
C LEU A 360 -11.39 6.89 4.69
N PRO A 361 -12.10 7.95 5.11
CA PRO A 361 -12.80 8.94 4.29
C PRO A 361 -11.84 9.96 3.64
N ALA A 362 -12.24 10.51 2.49
CA ALA A 362 -11.45 11.53 1.82
C ALA A 362 -11.39 12.82 2.67
N PRO A 363 -10.29 13.58 2.62
CA PRO A 363 -10.24 14.89 3.27
C PRO A 363 -11.37 15.79 2.75
N ALA A 364 -12.10 16.46 3.66
CA ALA A 364 -13.19 17.40 3.39
C ALA A 364 -14.55 16.82 2.94
N THR A 365 -14.82 15.52 3.14
CA THR A 365 -16.22 15.04 3.14
C THR A 365 -16.93 15.51 4.41
N ASP A 366 -18.03 16.26 4.24
CA ASP A 366 -18.92 16.60 5.34
C ASP A 366 -19.75 15.38 5.74
N PHE A 367 -19.68 14.98 7.00
CA PHE A 367 -20.49 13.89 7.56
C PHE A 367 -21.59 14.45 8.44
N ARG A 368 -22.75 13.80 8.42
CA ARG A 368 -23.90 14.14 9.25
C ARG A 368 -24.47 12.91 9.93
N VAL A 369 -25.19 13.13 11.02
CA VAL A 369 -26.01 12.09 11.65
C VAL A 369 -26.98 11.52 10.60
N GLY A 370 -27.15 10.20 10.57
CA GLY A 370 -27.96 9.50 9.54
C GLY A 370 -27.14 8.97 8.37
N GLY A 371 -26.05 9.65 7.99
CA GLY A 371 -25.16 9.26 6.91
C GLY A 371 -24.35 7.97 7.18
N LEU A 372 -23.93 7.29 6.10
CA LEU A 372 -23.05 6.12 6.16
C LEU A 372 -21.57 6.55 6.07
N LEU A 373 -20.75 5.95 6.93
CA LEU A 373 -19.29 6.13 6.92
C LEU A 373 -18.61 4.84 6.41
N ASP A 374 -17.84 4.99 5.34
CA ASP A 374 -16.95 3.98 4.80
C ASP A 374 -15.52 4.15 5.33
N LEU A 375 -14.86 3.02 5.61
CA LEU A 375 -13.48 2.99 6.10
C LEU A 375 -12.61 2.14 5.17
N GLU A 376 -11.52 2.72 4.70
CA GLU A 376 -10.57 2.01 3.84
C GLU A 376 -9.14 2.45 4.14
N ALA A 377 -8.26 1.45 4.23
CA ALA A 377 -6.82 1.65 4.38
C ALA A 377 -6.02 0.77 3.41
N GLN A 378 -4.94 1.33 2.89
CA GLN A 378 -3.86 0.59 2.24
C GLN A 378 -2.79 0.28 3.27
N VAL A 379 -2.38 -0.99 3.34
CA VAL A 379 -1.38 -1.42 4.31
C VAL A 379 -0.31 -2.25 3.62
N LEU A 380 0.94 -1.91 3.91
CA LEU A 380 2.11 -2.66 3.52
C LEU A 380 2.70 -3.36 4.76
N GLY A 381 2.78 -4.68 4.75
CA GLY A 381 3.28 -5.46 5.89
C GLY A 381 3.52 -6.92 5.54
N VAL A 382 4.12 -7.68 6.47
CA VAL A 382 4.56 -9.06 6.20
C VAL A 382 3.51 -10.10 6.61
N GLY A 383 3.07 -10.92 5.65
CA GLY A 383 2.16 -12.04 5.89
C GLY A 383 0.69 -11.67 6.04
N PRO A 384 -0.16 -12.57 6.58
CA PRO A 384 -1.56 -12.24 6.84
C PRO A 384 -1.65 -11.13 7.89
N LEU A 385 -2.23 -10.00 7.50
CA LEU A 385 -2.46 -8.85 8.37
C LEU A 385 -3.83 -8.96 9.05
N THR A 386 -3.89 -8.59 10.32
CA THR A 386 -5.15 -8.46 11.06
C THR A 386 -5.43 -6.98 11.33
N TYR A 387 -6.70 -6.59 11.20
CA TYR A 387 -7.15 -5.20 11.25
C TYR A 387 -8.18 -5.06 12.36
N LEU A 388 -7.96 -4.10 13.26
CA LEU A 388 -8.89 -3.74 14.32
C LEU A 388 -9.19 -2.25 14.25
N TRP A 389 -10.43 -1.93 13.91
CA TRP A 389 -10.97 -0.57 13.92
C TRP A 389 -11.65 -0.32 15.26
N SER A 390 -11.32 0.79 15.90
CA SER A 390 -11.89 1.20 17.17
C SER A 390 -12.30 2.65 17.14
N PHE A 391 -13.27 2.98 17.99
CA PHE A 391 -13.91 4.30 18.03
C PHE A 391 -13.87 4.88 19.45
N PRO A 392 -12.69 5.34 19.91
CA PRO A 392 -12.51 5.84 21.27
C PRO A 392 -13.53 6.93 21.63
N GLY A 393 -14.10 6.85 22.82
CA GLY A 393 -15.07 7.84 23.30
C GLY A 393 -16.47 7.74 22.68
N SER A 394 -16.69 6.84 21.72
CA SER A 394 -18.01 6.57 21.15
C SER A 394 -18.67 5.31 21.74
N THR A 395 -19.93 5.06 21.38
CA THR A 395 -20.66 3.83 21.68
C THR A 395 -20.57 2.77 20.56
N LEU A 396 -19.85 3.05 19.48
CA LEU A 396 -19.72 2.14 18.34
C LEU A 396 -18.87 0.91 18.70
N ALA A 397 -19.30 -0.25 18.21
CA ALA A 397 -18.56 -1.50 18.40
C ALA A 397 -17.30 -1.53 17.50
N PRO A 398 -16.19 -2.12 17.96
CA PRO A 398 -15.01 -2.33 17.12
C PRO A 398 -15.32 -3.16 15.87
N LEU A 399 -14.68 -2.84 14.75
CA LEU A 399 -14.82 -3.57 13.49
C LEU A 399 -13.53 -4.30 13.14
N THR A 400 -13.65 -5.36 12.34
CA THR A 400 -12.51 -6.15 11.87
C THR A 400 -12.51 -6.27 10.35
N GLY A 401 -11.34 -6.56 9.78
CA GLY A 401 -11.15 -6.63 8.33
C GLY A 401 -10.60 -5.34 7.75
N ARG A 402 -9.97 -5.45 6.58
CA ARG A 402 -9.29 -4.33 5.93
C ARG A 402 -10.27 -3.21 5.55
N ASN A 403 -11.39 -3.60 4.93
CA ASN A 403 -12.46 -2.71 4.50
C ASN A 403 -13.76 -3.22 5.14
N PRO A 404 -14.10 -2.78 6.38
CA PRO A 404 -15.32 -3.19 7.04
C PRO A 404 -16.55 -2.64 6.30
N ALA A 405 -17.73 -3.21 6.57
CA ALA A 405 -18.98 -2.71 5.98
C ALA A 405 -19.30 -1.28 6.46
N PRO A 406 -19.86 -0.41 5.60
CA PRO A 406 -20.32 0.91 6.00
C PRO A 406 -21.30 0.85 7.17
N PHE A 407 -21.23 1.84 8.05
CA PHE A 407 -22.12 1.96 9.21
C PHE A 407 -22.66 3.38 9.37
N ALA A 408 -23.82 3.50 10.01
CA ALA A 408 -24.51 4.78 10.19
C ALA A 408 -23.94 5.58 11.38
N LEU A 409 -23.83 6.89 11.19
CA LEU A 409 -23.45 7.83 12.24
C LEU A 409 -24.66 8.24 13.07
N THR A 410 -24.64 7.98 14.38
CA THR A 410 -25.81 8.17 15.25
C THR A 410 -25.75 9.38 16.18
N SER A 411 -24.60 10.05 16.24
CA SER A 411 -24.38 11.19 17.15
C SER A 411 -23.52 12.25 16.50
N ALA A 412 -23.93 13.51 16.64
CA ALA A 412 -23.14 14.66 16.20
C ALA A 412 -21.95 14.89 17.14
N GLY A 413 -20.88 15.47 16.59
CA GLY A 413 -19.64 15.75 17.31
C GLY A 413 -18.42 15.20 16.59
N VAL A 414 -17.29 15.16 17.30
CA VAL A 414 -16.04 14.61 16.77
C VAL A 414 -16.01 13.11 17.03
N LEU A 415 -15.86 12.31 15.97
CA LEU A 415 -15.66 10.87 16.03
C LEU A 415 -14.18 10.58 15.82
N ASP A 416 -13.51 10.05 16.84
CA ASP A 416 -12.15 9.54 16.73
C ASP A 416 -12.18 8.11 16.18
N ILE A 417 -11.40 7.86 15.12
CA ILE A 417 -11.28 6.56 14.45
C ILE A 417 -9.83 6.12 14.57
N ALA A 418 -9.63 4.94 15.16
CA ALA A 418 -8.30 4.36 15.31
C ALA A 418 -8.24 3.00 14.62
N LEU A 419 -7.20 2.80 13.82
CA LEU A 419 -6.89 1.52 13.18
C LEU A 419 -5.61 0.96 13.80
N THR A 420 -5.70 -0.28 14.30
CA THR A 420 -4.56 -1.09 14.69
C THR A 420 -4.39 -2.22 13.69
N VAL A 421 -3.22 -2.31 13.07
CA VAL A 421 -2.85 -3.41 12.18
C VAL A 421 -1.77 -4.25 12.84
N THR A 422 -1.97 -5.56 12.89
CA THR A 422 -0.98 -6.51 13.41
C THR A 422 -0.54 -7.46 12.31
N ASP A 423 0.76 -7.61 12.14
CA ASP A 423 1.33 -8.59 11.20
C ASP A 423 1.35 -10.02 11.77
N ARG A 424 1.86 -10.97 10.98
CA ARG A 424 1.94 -12.38 11.40
C ARG A 424 2.92 -12.63 12.55
N PHE A 425 3.79 -11.68 12.83
CA PHE A 425 4.85 -11.75 13.84
C PHE A 425 4.49 -11.02 15.14
N GLY A 426 3.31 -10.40 15.19
CA GLY A 426 2.80 -9.66 16.34
C GLY A 426 3.22 -8.19 16.38
N GLN A 427 3.90 -7.67 15.35
CA GLN A 427 4.23 -6.25 15.26
C GLN A 427 2.97 -5.45 14.96
N GLN A 428 2.80 -4.33 15.65
CA GLN A 428 1.59 -3.52 15.58
C GLN A 428 1.88 -2.10 15.15
N THR A 429 1.04 -1.57 14.27
CA THR A 429 0.97 -0.14 13.98
C THR A 429 -0.41 0.37 14.32
N ALA A 430 -0.46 1.42 15.14
CA ALA A 430 -1.68 2.10 15.53
C ALA A 430 -1.67 3.53 15.01
N THR A 431 -2.72 3.92 14.30
CA THR A 431 -2.90 5.27 13.76
C THR A 431 -4.33 5.72 13.97
N SER A 432 -4.56 7.02 14.10
CA SER A 432 -5.88 7.59 14.27
C SER A 432 -6.05 8.91 13.53
N PHE A 433 -7.30 9.21 13.21
CA PHE A 433 -7.74 10.50 12.71
C PHE A 433 -9.14 10.79 13.26
N ASN A 434 -9.59 12.03 13.13
CA ASN A 434 -10.92 12.44 13.55
C ASN A 434 -11.78 12.82 12.34
N VAL A 435 -13.08 12.60 12.51
CA VAL A 435 -14.13 13.05 11.59
C VAL A 435 -15.09 13.94 12.37
N VAL A 436 -15.49 15.07 11.79
CA VAL A 436 -16.51 15.94 12.37
C VAL A 436 -17.86 15.56 11.78
N VAL A 437 -18.80 15.15 12.64
CA VAL A 437 -20.16 14.79 12.29
C VAL A 437 -21.11 15.93 12.69
N ALA A 438 -21.70 16.58 11.71
CA ALA A 438 -22.71 17.62 11.94
C ALA A 438 -24.09 17.01 12.27
N PRO A 439 -25.01 17.77 12.91
CA PRO A 439 -26.40 17.35 13.09
C PRO A 439 -27.13 17.12 11.75
N ASN A 440 -28.20 16.32 11.78
CA ASN A 440 -29.15 16.15 10.67
C ASN A 440 -29.71 17.52 10.25
N ALA A 441 -29.75 17.79 8.96
CA ALA A 441 -30.44 18.91 8.36
C ALA A 441 -31.92 18.54 8.10
N ALA A 442 -32.77 19.55 7.96
CA ALA A 442 -34.15 19.33 7.54
C ALA A 442 -34.24 19.35 6.01
N PRO A 443 -35.22 18.64 5.42
CA PRO A 443 -35.42 18.63 3.98
C PRO A 443 -36.04 19.94 3.46
N ASP A 444 -36.02 20.14 2.14
CA ASP A 444 -36.65 21.26 1.43
C ASP A 444 -37.59 20.74 0.34
N GLY A 445 -38.85 21.18 0.36
CA GLY A 445 -39.91 20.76 -0.56
C GLY A 445 -40.13 21.76 -1.70
N ALA A 446 -40.58 21.25 -2.85
CA ALA A 446 -40.98 22.09 -3.98
C ALA A 446 -42.28 21.60 -4.63
N ILE A 447 -43.17 22.53 -4.96
CA ILE A 447 -44.36 22.28 -5.81
C ILE A 447 -43.99 22.66 -7.25
N HIS A 448 -44.14 21.71 -8.18
CA HIS A 448 -43.83 21.91 -9.60
C HIS A 448 -45.08 22.22 -10.43
N THR A 449 -46.17 21.51 -10.14
CA THR A 449 -47.46 21.73 -10.80
C THR A 449 -48.53 21.89 -9.72
N PRO A 450 -49.39 22.92 -9.80
CA PRO A 450 -49.23 24.09 -10.66
C PRO A 450 -47.97 24.88 -10.25
N SER A 451 -47.33 25.56 -11.20
CA SER A 451 -46.11 26.36 -10.93
C SER A 451 -46.36 27.64 -10.13
N GLY A 452 -47.61 27.87 -9.72
CA GLY A 452 -48.08 29.01 -8.95
C GLY A 452 -49.57 28.88 -8.64
N SER A 453 -50.13 29.90 -7.98
CA SER A 453 -51.57 29.95 -7.72
C SER A 453 -52.39 29.96 -9.00
N VAL A 454 -53.53 29.28 -9.01
CA VAL A 454 -54.39 29.12 -10.19
C VAL A 454 -55.83 29.49 -9.89
N VAL A 455 -56.54 29.96 -10.91
CA VAL A 455 -57.98 30.25 -10.87
C VAL A 455 -58.66 29.42 -11.93
N VAL A 456 -59.64 28.61 -11.55
CA VAL A 456 -60.34 27.71 -12.48
C VAL A 456 -61.86 27.73 -12.23
N PRO A 457 -62.69 27.54 -13.27
CA PRO A 457 -64.13 27.41 -13.08
C PRO A 457 -64.50 26.21 -12.22
N ARG A 458 -65.62 26.30 -11.49
CA ARG A 458 -66.19 25.19 -10.74
C ARG A 458 -66.32 23.92 -11.58
N GLY A 459 -65.87 22.80 -11.02
CA GLY A 459 -65.86 21.49 -11.67
C GLY A 459 -64.60 21.21 -12.49
N SER A 460 -63.66 22.16 -12.58
CA SER A 460 -62.37 21.96 -13.25
C SER A 460 -61.43 21.07 -12.45
N SER A 461 -60.45 20.51 -13.15
CA SER A 461 -59.38 19.71 -12.56
C SER A 461 -58.05 20.47 -12.57
N VAL A 462 -57.27 20.32 -11.50
CA VAL A 462 -55.91 20.85 -11.36
C VAL A 462 -54.96 19.68 -11.10
N THR A 463 -53.78 19.71 -11.72
CA THR A 463 -52.76 18.67 -11.54
C THR A 463 -51.75 19.11 -10.48
N PHE A 464 -51.39 18.22 -9.58
CA PHE A 464 -50.39 18.44 -8.54
C PHE A 464 -49.20 17.50 -8.67
N SER A 465 -48.00 18.07 -8.61
CA SER A 465 -46.74 17.33 -8.58
C SER A 465 -45.70 18.09 -7.77
N GLY A 466 -44.82 17.38 -7.08
CA GLY A 466 -43.82 17.99 -6.22
C GLY A 466 -42.61 17.10 -5.98
N SER A 467 -41.59 17.67 -5.34
CA SER A 467 -40.39 16.95 -4.95
C SER A 467 -39.91 17.40 -3.58
N GLY A 468 -38.93 16.68 -3.05
CA GLY A 468 -38.19 17.05 -1.86
C GLY A 468 -36.72 16.75 -2.09
N ALA A 469 -35.86 17.58 -1.55
CA ALA A 469 -34.43 17.36 -1.49
C ALA A 469 -33.98 17.44 -0.04
N ASP A 470 -33.05 16.58 0.34
CA ASP A 470 -32.49 16.58 1.67
C ASP A 470 -30.96 16.69 1.56
N PRO A 471 -30.33 17.64 2.27
CA PRO A 471 -28.89 17.82 2.23
C PRO A 471 -28.08 16.57 2.65
N ASP A 472 -28.71 15.66 3.39
CA ASP A 472 -28.08 14.49 4.00
C ASP A 472 -28.35 13.22 3.18
N GLY A 473 -29.24 13.31 2.19
CA GLY A 473 -29.65 12.18 1.35
C GLY A 473 -30.65 11.24 2.03
N ASP A 474 -31.30 11.70 3.10
CA ASP A 474 -32.29 10.92 3.83
C ASP A 474 -33.48 10.54 2.93
N THR A 475 -34.12 9.41 3.27
CA THR A 475 -35.37 9.03 2.61
C THR A 475 -36.50 9.96 3.04
N LEU A 476 -37.30 10.43 2.09
CA LEU A 476 -38.31 11.47 2.32
C LEU A 476 -39.75 10.94 2.33
N GLY A 477 -40.52 11.41 3.30
CA GLY A 477 -41.97 11.32 3.37
C GLY A 477 -42.63 12.58 2.81
N PHE A 478 -43.75 12.40 2.10
CA PHE A 478 -44.50 13.48 1.44
C PHE A 478 -45.96 13.47 1.87
N ARG A 479 -46.48 14.64 2.26
CA ARG A 479 -47.90 14.84 2.60
C ARG A 479 -48.42 16.16 2.05
N TRP A 480 -49.40 16.08 1.17
CA TRP A 480 -50.13 17.22 0.62
C TRP A 480 -51.38 17.52 1.45
N VAL A 481 -51.52 18.77 1.88
CA VAL A 481 -52.64 19.25 2.68
C VAL A 481 -53.47 20.23 1.85
N PHE A 482 -54.76 19.94 1.69
CA PHE A 482 -55.70 20.77 0.92
C PHE A 482 -56.59 21.59 1.85
N ALA A 483 -55.99 22.56 2.54
CA ALA A 483 -56.65 23.33 3.59
C ALA A 483 -57.89 24.08 3.07
N GLY A 484 -59.01 23.93 3.79
CA GLY A 484 -60.29 24.53 3.46
C GLY A 484 -61.15 23.75 2.47
N SER A 485 -60.64 22.68 1.85
CA SER A 485 -61.44 21.82 0.97
C SER A 485 -62.19 20.76 1.77
N PRO A 486 -63.55 20.77 1.78
CA PRO A 486 -64.32 19.73 2.48
C PRO A 486 -64.35 18.40 1.73
N ALA A 487 -63.91 18.37 0.46
CA ALA A 487 -64.08 17.23 -0.44
C ALA A 487 -62.76 16.51 -0.80
N ILE A 488 -61.60 17.15 -0.57
CA ILE A 488 -60.29 16.59 -0.91
C ILE A 488 -59.52 16.33 0.40
N PRO A 489 -59.30 15.06 0.79
CA PRO A 489 -58.46 14.74 1.95
C PRO A 489 -56.98 14.96 1.63
N ASP A 490 -56.14 14.89 2.66
CA ASP A 490 -54.69 14.92 2.48
C ASP A 490 -54.22 13.72 1.63
N VAL A 491 -53.21 13.95 0.80
CA VAL A 491 -52.64 12.92 -0.09
C VAL A 491 -51.21 12.62 0.32
N ILE A 492 -50.89 11.33 0.47
CA ILE A 492 -49.54 10.86 0.78
C ILE A 492 -48.82 10.47 -0.51
N GLY A 493 -47.58 10.93 -0.65
CA GLY A 493 -46.75 10.73 -1.84
C GLY A 493 -46.36 12.04 -2.52
N PRO A 494 -45.33 12.01 -3.39
CA PRO A 494 -44.78 13.21 -4.00
C PRO A 494 -45.74 13.84 -5.03
N ASP A 495 -46.53 13.01 -5.73
CA ASP A 495 -47.38 13.44 -6.84
C ASP A 495 -48.85 12.99 -6.65
N PRO A 496 -49.73 13.90 -6.17
CA PRO A 496 -51.17 13.61 -6.07
C PRO A 496 -51.86 13.44 -7.43
N GLY A 497 -51.27 13.97 -8.51
CA GLY A 497 -51.84 13.91 -9.85
C GLY A 497 -53.05 14.85 -10.02
N VAL A 498 -54.03 14.42 -10.80
CA VAL A 498 -55.18 15.25 -11.20
C VAL A 498 -56.28 15.20 -10.14
N LEU A 499 -56.64 16.35 -9.57
CA LEU A 499 -57.72 16.50 -8.59
C LEU A 499 -58.79 17.47 -9.08
N GLN A 500 -60.06 17.14 -8.84
CA GLN A 500 -61.21 17.94 -9.29
C GLN A 500 -61.81 18.75 -8.15
N PHE A 501 -62.04 20.04 -8.39
CA PHE A 501 -62.62 20.95 -7.41
C PHE A 501 -64.09 21.26 -7.74
N VAL A 502 -65.00 20.80 -6.89
CA VAL A 502 -66.45 20.81 -7.15
C VAL A 502 -67.24 21.83 -6.33
N ALA A 503 -66.57 22.54 -5.41
CA ALA A 503 -67.13 23.62 -4.61
C ALA A 503 -66.36 24.93 -4.90
N GLY A 504 -67.07 26.04 -4.95
CA GLY A 504 -66.45 27.36 -5.06
C GLY A 504 -65.72 27.75 -3.78
N GLY A 505 -64.72 28.62 -3.92
CA GLY A 505 -63.90 29.09 -2.81
C GLY A 505 -62.41 29.13 -3.13
N SER A 506 -61.60 29.58 -2.17
CA SER A 506 -60.14 29.62 -2.27
C SER A 506 -59.53 28.60 -1.30
N TYR A 507 -58.70 27.71 -1.83
CA TYR A 507 -58.04 26.63 -1.10
C TYR A 507 -56.53 26.83 -1.06
N THR A 508 -55.91 26.64 0.10
CA THR A 508 -54.44 26.64 0.22
C THR A 508 -53.95 25.21 0.20
N VAL A 509 -53.07 24.90 -0.76
CA VAL A 509 -52.47 23.58 -0.91
C VAL A 509 -51.01 23.66 -0.46
N THR A 510 -50.64 22.87 0.55
CA THR A 510 -49.29 22.86 1.13
C THR A 510 -48.67 21.48 1.00
N LEU A 511 -47.42 21.40 0.53
CA LEU A 511 -46.64 20.17 0.52
C LEU A 511 -45.73 20.13 1.75
N HIS A 512 -45.96 19.19 2.64
CA HIS A 512 -45.06 18.89 3.75
C HIS A 512 -44.11 17.76 3.36
N VAL A 513 -42.81 18.01 3.50
CA VAL A 513 -41.74 17.02 3.35
C VAL A 513 -41.13 16.76 4.72
N THR A 514 -40.89 15.49 5.04
CA THR A 514 -40.28 15.07 6.31
C THR A 514 -39.21 14.03 6.01
N ASP A 515 -38.05 14.12 6.66
CA ASP A 515 -37.00 13.13 6.54
C ASP A 515 -37.24 11.90 7.43
N GLN A 516 -36.37 10.91 7.31
CA GLN A 516 -36.42 9.68 8.10
C GLN A 516 -36.13 9.92 9.59
N SER A 517 -35.38 10.96 9.91
CA SER A 517 -35.06 11.41 11.27
C SER A 517 -36.23 12.16 11.94
N GLY A 518 -37.28 12.47 11.18
CA GLY A 518 -38.49 13.15 11.63
C GLY A 518 -38.43 14.68 11.57
N LEU A 519 -37.38 15.28 11.01
CA LEU A 519 -37.36 16.72 10.76
C LEU A 519 -38.22 17.03 9.55
N SER A 520 -38.99 18.12 9.64
CA SER A 520 -39.86 18.59 8.58
C SER A 520 -39.26 19.81 7.90
N ASP A 521 -39.60 19.97 6.63
CA ASP A 521 -39.33 21.19 5.87
C ASP A 521 -39.75 22.43 6.70
N PRO A 522 -38.80 23.32 7.05
CA PRO A 522 -39.08 24.48 7.87
C PRO A 522 -39.91 25.53 7.14
N THR A 523 -39.94 25.50 5.80
CA THR A 523 -40.64 26.43 4.93
C THR A 523 -41.47 25.71 3.86
N PRO A 524 -42.51 24.95 4.25
CA PRO A 524 -43.29 24.14 3.31
C PRO A 524 -43.85 24.98 2.15
N PRO A 525 -43.61 24.59 0.88
CA PRO A 525 -44.15 25.31 -0.27
C PRO A 525 -45.67 25.20 -0.30
N SER A 526 -46.33 26.29 -0.72
CA SER A 526 -47.78 26.33 -0.85
C SER A 526 -48.26 27.12 -2.08
N VAL A 527 -49.42 26.73 -2.61
CA VAL A 527 -50.11 27.41 -3.73
C VAL A 527 -51.58 27.60 -3.40
N SER A 528 -52.21 28.64 -3.95
CA SER A 528 -53.65 28.86 -3.81
C SER A 528 -54.41 28.40 -5.06
N VAL A 529 -55.51 27.69 -4.86
CA VAL A 529 -56.45 27.32 -5.92
C VAL A 529 -57.77 28.02 -5.67
N THR A 530 -58.13 28.97 -6.53
CA THR A 530 -59.41 29.67 -6.45
C THR A 530 -60.39 29.11 -7.46
N ILE A 531 -61.58 28.76 -6.99
CA ILE A 531 -62.66 28.21 -7.81
C ILE A 531 -63.74 29.28 -7.97
N ILE A 532 -63.89 29.77 -9.20
CA ILE A 532 -64.90 30.78 -9.55
C ILE A 532 -66.25 30.12 -9.81
N GLU A 533 -67.33 30.78 -9.38
CA GLU A 533 -68.70 30.31 -9.52
C GLU A 533 -69.25 30.59 -10.93
N PRO A 534 -70.25 29.82 -11.39
CA PRO A 534 -70.91 30.08 -12.68
C PRO A 534 -71.47 31.52 -12.75
N GLY A 535 -71.07 32.27 -13.78
CA GLY A 535 -71.48 33.67 -13.99
C GLY A 535 -70.44 34.70 -13.55
N GLU A 536 -69.34 34.28 -12.90
CA GLU A 536 -68.18 35.14 -12.67
C GLU A 536 -67.27 35.20 -13.91
N ILE A 537 -66.71 36.38 -14.18
CA ILE A 537 -65.88 36.64 -15.36
C ILE A 537 -64.42 36.77 -14.91
N LEU A 538 -63.59 35.79 -15.25
CA LEU A 538 -62.15 35.83 -14.98
C LEU A 538 -61.44 36.79 -15.95
N ILE A 539 -60.59 37.64 -15.41
CA ILE A 539 -59.71 38.55 -16.16
C ILE A 539 -58.27 38.25 -15.76
N SER A 540 -57.43 37.95 -16.73
CA SER A 540 -56.01 37.62 -16.56
C SER A 540 -55.11 38.84 -16.73
N PRO A 541 -53.92 38.89 -16.08
CA PRO A 541 -52.99 39.99 -16.29
C PRO A 541 -52.66 40.22 -17.78
N GLY A 542 -52.79 41.47 -18.23
CA GLY A 542 -52.55 41.88 -19.62
C GLY A 542 -53.81 42.01 -20.48
N GLU A 543 -54.95 41.46 -20.04
CA GLU A 543 -56.24 41.77 -20.66
C GLU A 543 -56.72 43.17 -20.27
N ASP A 544 -57.44 43.86 -21.16
CA ASP A 544 -58.01 45.18 -20.88
C ASP A 544 -59.27 45.03 -20.01
N ILE A 545 -59.16 45.41 -18.74
CA ILE A 545 -60.24 45.30 -17.76
C ILE A 545 -61.42 46.20 -18.17
N GLN A 546 -61.17 47.40 -18.70
CA GLN A 546 -62.24 48.33 -19.04
C GLN A 546 -63.05 47.82 -20.23
N ASP A 547 -62.38 47.31 -21.28
CA ASP A 547 -63.07 46.74 -22.44
C ASP A 547 -63.98 45.57 -22.04
N ILE A 548 -63.53 44.73 -21.10
CA ILE A 548 -64.31 43.60 -20.58
C ILE A 548 -65.51 44.09 -19.75
N VAL A 549 -65.32 45.12 -18.93
CA VAL A 549 -66.40 45.75 -18.16
C VAL A 549 -67.45 46.37 -19.09
N ASP A 550 -67.01 47.09 -20.13
CA ASP A 550 -67.88 47.74 -21.12
C ASP A 550 -68.66 46.74 -21.99
N ALA A 551 -68.05 45.58 -22.28
CA ALA A 551 -68.75 44.48 -22.95
C ALA A 551 -69.85 43.84 -22.07
N ASN A 552 -69.82 44.07 -20.75
CA ASN A 552 -70.72 43.45 -19.77
C ASN A 552 -71.37 44.49 -18.83
N PRO A 553 -72.18 45.43 -19.35
CA PRO A 553 -72.65 46.61 -18.61
C PRO A 553 -73.70 46.33 -17.52
N GLY A 554 -74.21 45.09 -17.42
CA GLY A 554 -75.16 44.68 -16.39
C GLY A 554 -74.49 44.30 -15.06
N PRO A 555 -75.28 43.85 -14.07
CA PRO A 555 -74.77 43.32 -12.82
C PRO A 555 -73.89 42.09 -13.07
N ASN A 556 -72.60 42.18 -12.73
CA ASN A 556 -71.60 41.15 -12.97
C ASN A 556 -70.54 41.16 -11.87
N THR A 557 -69.88 40.01 -11.68
CA THR A 557 -68.70 39.87 -10.83
C THR A 557 -67.49 39.56 -11.70
N PHE A 558 -66.54 40.47 -11.72
CA PHE A 558 -65.26 40.33 -12.40
C PHE A 558 -64.21 39.86 -11.39
N ILE A 559 -63.52 38.76 -11.72
CA ILE A 559 -62.47 38.16 -10.91
C ILE A 559 -61.13 38.44 -11.58
N LEU A 560 -60.31 39.28 -10.96
CA LEU A 560 -58.93 39.46 -11.39
C LEU A 560 -58.11 38.26 -10.92
N GLY A 561 -57.50 37.56 -11.89
CA GLY A 561 -56.58 36.46 -11.65
C GLY A 561 -55.28 36.92 -10.99
N PRO A 562 -54.48 36.00 -10.42
CA PRO A 562 -53.26 36.31 -9.69
C PRO A 562 -52.22 36.99 -10.59
N GLY A 563 -51.45 37.91 -10.02
CA GLY A 563 -50.45 38.70 -10.74
C GLY A 563 -50.78 40.19 -10.79
N VAL A 564 -49.96 40.94 -11.53
CA VAL A 564 -50.07 42.41 -11.61
C VAL A 564 -50.80 42.85 -12.88
N HIS A 565 -51.99 43.42 -12.70
CA HIS A 565 -52.79 44.09 -13.72
C HIS A 565 -52.32 45.54 -13.82
N ARG A 566 -51.53 45.86 -14.84
CA ARG A 566 -50.78 47.12 -14.92
C ARG A 566 -51.41 48.12 -15.87
N GLY A 567 -51.32 49.40 -15.49
CA GLY A 567 -51.50 50.52 -16.42
C GLY A 567 -52.95 50.78 -16.81
N GLN A 568 -53.91 50.33 -16.00
CA GLN A 568 -55.32 50.41 -16.33
C GLN A 568 -56.11 51.23 -15.32
N SER A 569 -57.12 51.92 -15.83
CA SER A 569 -58.18 52.53 -15.05
C SER A 569 -59.48 51.79 -15.30
N VAL A 570 -60.28 51.60 -14.27
CA VAL A 570 -61.53 50.84 -14.33
C VAL A 570 -62.69 51.69 -13.86
N ARG A 571 -63.71 51.81 -14.70
CA ARG A 571 -64.99 52.43 -14.42
C ARG A 571 -66.07 51.35 -14.41
N LEU A 572 -66.55 51.03 -13.22
CA LEU A 572 -67.61 50.06 -12.99
C LEU A 572 -69.00 50.69 -13.19
N TYR A 573 -69.97 49.85 -13.56
CA TYR A 573 -71.40 50.17 -13.65
C TYR A 573 -72.16 49.72 -12.40
N ASP A 574 -73.45 50.10 -12.32
CA ASP A 574 -74.30 49.80 -11.17
C ASP A 574 -74.35 48.29 -10.88
N TYR A 575 -74.27 47.92 -9.59
CA TYR A 575 -74.32 46.53 -9.11
C TYR A 575 -73.19 45.63 -9.61
N GLN A 576 -72.03 46.18 -9.97
CA GLN A 576 -70.86 45.39 -10.35
C GLN A 576 -69.88 45.15 -9.19
N THR A 577 -69.24 43.99 -9.23
CA THR A 577 -68.17 43.63 -8.30
C THR A 577 -66.85 43.44 -9.06
N LEU A 578 -65.78 44.05 -8.59
CA LEU A 578 -64.40 43.74 -9.00
C LEU A 578 -63.68 43.10 -7.82
N ALA A 579 -63.37 41.82 -7.92
CA ALA A 579 -62.70 41.07 -6.86
C ALA A 579 -61.37 40.50 -7.34
N GLY A 580 -60.35 40.51 -6.48
CA GLY A 580 -59.10 39.80 -6.72
C GLY A 580 -59.08 38.40 -6.12
N THR A 581 -58.11 37.62 -6.59
CA THR A 581 -57.68 36.36 -5.98
C THR A 581 -56.36 36.56 -5.22
N ASN A 582 -55.89 35.57 -4.45
CA ASN A 582 -54.65 35.70 -3.69
C ASN A 582 -53.46 36.06 -4.61
N GLY A 583 -52.73 37.13 -4.28
CA GLY A 583 -51.63 37.67 -5.10
C GLY A 583 -52.06 38.58 -6.25
N THR A 584 -53.31 39.05 -6.27
CA THR A 584 -53.79 40.03 -7.26
C THR A 584 -53.36 41.45 -6.90
N VAL A 585 -52.74 42.14 -7.85
CA VAL A 585 -52.35 43.55 -7.73
C VAL A 585 -52.89 44.32 -8.93
N LEU A 586 -53.66 45.37 -8.71
CA LEU A 586 -53.98 46.38 -9.71
C LEU A 586 -53.01 47.54 -9.54
N SER A 587 -52.11 47.74 -10.51
CA SER A 587 -51.05 48.73 -10.43
C SER A 587 -51.20 49.83 -11.47
N GLY A 588 -51.10 51.08 -11.04
CA GLY A 588 -51.05 52.24 -11.92
C GLY A 588 -49.69 52.48 -12.57
N ALA A 589 -48.70 51.61 -12.28
CA ALA A 589 -47.33 51.76 -12.73
C ALA A 589 -46.96 50.87 -13.92
N ARG A 590 -46.09 51.41 -14.78
CA ARG A 590 -45.46 50.69 -15.89
C ARG A 590 -44.01 50.36 -15.58
N ILE A 591 -43.51 49.27 -16.15
CA ILE A 591 -42.11 48.85 -16.03
C ILE A 591 -41.26 49.63 -17.04
N LEU A 592 -40.07 50.06 -16.61
CA LEU A 592 -39.08 50.75 -17.44
C LEU A 592 -37.90 49.81 -17.73
N THR A 593 -37.67 49.49 -19.01
CA THR A 593 -36.65 48.51 -19.43
C THR A 593 -35.57 49.06 -20.36
N GLU A 594 -35.84 50.15 -21.10
CA GLU A 594 -34.96 50.67 -22.18
C GLU A 594 -33.93 51.70 -21.68
N TRP A 595 -33.13 51.33 -20.68
CA TRP A 595 -32.17 52.22 -20.04
C TRP A 595 -30.89 52.45 -20.85
N GLN A 596 -30.45 53.70 -20.92
CA GLN A 596 -29.23 54.15 -21.59
C GLN A 596 -28.33 54.87 -20.58
N TYR A 597 -27.01 54.74 -20.75
CA TYR A 597 -26.03 55.44 -19.91
C TYR A 597 -25.53 56.71 -20.58
N ASP A 598 -25.56 57.82 -19.86
CA ASP A 598 -24.97 59.08 -20.28
C ASP A 598 -23.68 59.34 -19.50
N ALA A 599 -22.54 59.27 -20.18
CA ALA A 599 -21.23 59.48 -19.58
C ALA A 599 -20.99 60.94 -19.14
N GLY A 600 -21.68 61.91 -19.75
CA GLY A 600 -21.51 63.34 -19.43
C GLY A 600 -22.11 63.72 -18.08
N ASN A 601 -23.27 63.16 -17.76
CA ASN A 601 -23.98 63.36 -16.49
C ASN A 601 -23.67 62.25 -15.47
N ASN A 602 -22.96 61.20 -15.88
CA ASN A 602 -22.68 60.01 -15.06
C ASN A 602 -23.97 59.45 -14.43
N ALA A 603 -24.97 59.20 -15.28
CA ALA A 603 -26.31 58.80 -14.90
C ALA A 603 -26.95 57.93 -15.99
N TRP A 604 -27.99 57.21 -15.62
CA TRP A 604 -28.80 56.40 -16.53
C TRP A 604 -30.10 57.11 -16.84
N PHE A 605 -30.61 56.97 -18.06
CA PHE A 605 -31.88 57.55 -18.46
C PHE A 605 -32.71 56.61 -19.33
N VAL A 606 -34.01 56.87 -19.39
CA VAL A 606 -34.95 56.25 -20.32
C VAL A 606 -35.78 57.34 -21.00
N ASP A 607 -35.87 57.27 -22.33
CA ASP A 607 -36.61 58.20 -23.19
C ASP A 607 -38.09 57.78 -23.35
N GLY A 608 -38.88 58.59 -24.05
CA GLY A 608 -40.28 58.27 -24.39
C GLY A 608 -41.22 58.29 -23.18
N GLN A 609 -40.83 59.03 -22.14
CA GLN A 609 -41.59 59.19 -20.91
C GLN A 609 -42.49 60.42 -21.03
N THR A 610 -43.70 60.23 -21.58
CA THR A 610 -44.68 61.30 -21.80
C THR A 610 -45.75 61.37 -20.70
N GLN A 611 -45.61 60.58 -19.63
CA GLN A 611 -46.55 60.58 -18.53
C GLN A 611 -46.47 61.90 -17.77
N GLN A 612 -47.41 62.79 -18.08
CA GLN A 612 -47.61 64.06 -17.37
C GLN A 612 -49.05 64.04 -16.86
N GLY A 613 -49.25 63.30 -15.78
CA GLY A 613 -50.43 63.31 -14.96
C GLY A 613 -50.80 64.73 -14.52
N ARG A 614 -52.08 64.89 -14.23
CA ARG A 614 -52.68 66.19 -13.97
C ARG A 614 -52.05 66.85 -12.74
N VAL A 615 -51.46 68.04 -12.92
CA VAL A 615 -50.81 68.79 -11.84
C VAL A 615 -51.82 69.60 -11.02
N THR A 616 -51.63 69.64 -9.70
CA THR A 616 -52.57 70.28 -8.76
C THR A 616 -52.69 71.81 -8.94
N ALA A 617 -51.71 72.44 -9.60
CA ALA A 617 -51.69 73.89 -9.85
C ALA A 617 -52.82 74.38 -10.78
N GLU A 618 -53.47 73.49 -11.52
CA GLU A 618 -54.65 73.82 -12.34
C GLU A 618 -55.89 74.19 -11.50
N TRP A 619 -55.90 73.87 -10.21
CA TRP A 619 -57.08 73.93 -9.35
C TRP A 619 -57.02 74.97 -8.23
N VAL A 620 -55.82 75.45 -7.91
CA VAL A 620 -55.60 76.39 -6.81
C VAL A 620 -54.70 77.50 -7.31
N ALA A 621 -55.20 78.75 -7.30
CA ALA A 621 -54.49 79.91 -7.84
C ALA A 621 -53.09 80.17 -7.23
N SER A 622 -52.82 79.63 -6.03
CA SER A 622 -51.54 79.72 -5.32
C SER A 622 -50.61 78.52 -5.53
N GLY A 623 -51.07 77.45 -6.18
CA GLY A 623 -50.36 76.17 -6.27
C GLY A 623 -50.21 75.44 -4.91
N PRO A 624 -49.81 74.16 -4.93
CA PRO A 624 -49.50 73.42 -3.71
C PRO A 624 -48.18 73.87 -3.08
N VAL A 625 -48.11 73.90 -1.74
CA VAL A 625 -46.87 74.17 -1.00
C VAL A 625 -46.12 72.85 -0.80
N CYS A 626 -45.03 72.66 -1.54
CA CYS A 626 -44.17 71.49 -1.39
C CYS A 626 -43.21 71.63 -0.22
N ARG A 627 -43.03 70.54 0.53
CA ARG A 627 -41.99 70.44 1.56
C ARG A 627 -40.64 70.16 0.89
N ASP A 628 -39.55 70.58 1.50
CA ASP A 628 -38.19 70.32 0.99
C ASP A 628 -37.88 68.83 0.82
N THR A 629 -38.52 67.97 1.62
CA THR A 629 -38.40 66.51 1.50
C THR A 629 -39.02 65.98 0.20
N ASN A 630 -40.01 66.68 -0.37
CA ASN A 630 -40.74 66.29 -1.57
C ASN A 630 -40.89 67.52 -2.49
N PRO A 631 -39.78 68.02 -3.07
CA PRO A 631 -39.75 69.31 -3.77
C PRO A 631 -40.56 69.30 -5.08
N ARG A 632 -40.99 68.12 -5.53
CA ARG A 632 -41.82 67.89 -6.71
C ARG A 632 -43.26 67.42 -6.40
N CYS A 633 -43.76 67.63 -5.19
CA CYS A 633 -45.10 67.20 -4.73
C CYS A 633 -46.32 67.62 -5.59
N ARG A 634 -46.13 68.55 -6.55
CA ARG A 634 -47.17 69.02 -7.48
C ARG A 634 -47.42 68.06 -8.65
N TYR A 635 -46.47 67.16 -8.89
CA TYR A 635 -46.53 66.13 -9.92
C TYR A 635 -46.93 64.81 -9.26
N PRO A 636 -47.90 64.09 -9.82
CA PRO A 636 -48.41 62.90 -9.18
C PRO A 636 -47.59 61.62 -9.48
N GLU A 637 -46.61 61.69 -10.37
CA GLU A 637 -45.76 60.56 -10.73
C GLU A 637 -44.68 60.30 -9.68
N ASP A 638 -44.48 59.02 -9.43
CA ASP A 638 -43.46 58.45 -8.58
C ASP A 638 -42.66 57.40 -9.38
N LEU A 639 -41.44 57.16 -8.92
CA LEU A 639 -40.56 56.12 -9.44
C LEU A 639 -40.25 55.14 -8.30
N PHE A 640 -40.26 53.85 -8.62
CA PHE A 640 -40.00 52.77 -7.68
C PHE A 640 -38.86 51.91 -8.22
N ILE A 641 -37.94 51.50 -7.35
CA ILE A 641 -36.88 50.54 -7.66
C ILE A 641 -36.99 49.39 -6.67
N ASP A 642 -37.26 48.18 -7.17
CA ASP A 642 -37.58 46.98 -6.38
C ASP A 642 -38.70 47.20 -5.35
N GLY A 643 -39.72 47.98 -5.75
CA GLY A 643 -40.85 48.33 -4.89
C GLY A 643 -40.62 49.53 -3.97
N GLU A 644 -39.39 50.01 -3.81
CA GLU A 644 -39.06 51.15 -2.96
C GLU A 644 -39.19 52.48 -3.72
N ILE A 645 -39.97 53.41 -3.15
CA ILE A 645 -40.19 54.74 -3.73
C ILE A 645 -38.89 55.58 -3.73
N GLN A 646 -38.61 56.22 -4.85
CA GLN A 646 -37.44 57.07 -5.04
C GLN A 646 -37.81 58.54 -4.86
N ARG A 647 -36.90 59.33 -4.28
CA ARG A 647 -37.15 60.76 -4.03
C ARG A 647 -37.05 61.58 -5.31
N HIS A 648 -38.15 62.25 -5.67
CA HIS A 648 -38.26 63.07 -6.87
C HIS A 648 -37.56 64.43 -6.69
N VAL A 649 -36.42 64.63 -7.36
CA VAL A 649 -35.60 65.87 -7.27
C VAL A 649 -35.91 66.86 -8.39
N THR A 650 -35.42 68.09 -8.25
CA THR A 650 -35.78 69.21 -9.13
C THR A 650 -34.87 69.40 -10.33
N TRP A 651 -33.62 68.96 -10.25
CA TRP A 651 -32.59 69.20 -11.26
C TRP A 651 -31.63 68.01 -11.35
N ILE A 652 -31.03 67.79 -12.53
CA ILE A 652 -30.14 66.65 -12.77
C ILE A 652 -28.92 66.61 -11.84
N GLY A 653 -28.38 67.74 -11.40
CA GLY A 653 -27.24 67.73 -10.48
C GLY A 653 -27.60 67.49 -9.01
N ASP A 654 -28.89 67.42 -8.68
CA ASP A 654 -29.37 66.90 -7.39
C ASP A 654 -29.48 65.36 -7.40
N LEU A 655 -29.20 64.71 -8.54
CA LEU A 655 -29.31 63.27 -8.72
C LEU A 655 -28.21 62.52 -7.97
N GLY A 656 -28.62 61.84 -6.90
CA GLY A 656 -27.82 60.91 -6.10
C GLY A 656 -28.52 59.56 -5.89
N GLU A 657 -27.96 58.72 -5.02
CA GLU A 657 -28.57 57.45 -4.65
C GLU A 657 -29.94 57.67 -3.99
N GLY A 658 -30.93 56.83 -4.33
CA GLY A 658 -32.29 56.95 -3.80
C GLY A 658 -33.13 58.09 -4.40
N THR A 659 -32.63 58.77 -5.44
CA THR A 659 -33.30 59.91 -6.07
C THR A 659 -33.51 59.69 -7.57
N TRP A 660 -34.48 60.41 -8.13
CA TRP A 660 -34.74 60.42 -9.56
C TRP A 660 -35.16 61.80 -10.05
N TRP A 661 -34.91 62.07 -11.33
CA TRP A 661 -35.28 63.32 -11.98
C TRP A 661 -36.05 63.03 -13.26
N PHE A 662 -37.19 63.70 -13.42
CA PHE A 662 -37.94 63.68 -14.67
C PHE A 662 -37.77 65.01 -15.40
N ASP A 663 -37.10 64.96 -16.55
CA ASP A 663 -37.07 66.02 -17.54
C ASP A 663 -38.33 65.97 -18.41
N TYR A 664 -39.37 66.64 -17.94
CA TYR A 664 -40.65 66.78 -18.65
C TYR A 664 -40.54 67.47 -20.01
N GLY A 665 -39.48 68.26 -20.26
CA GLY A 665 -39.29 68.93 -21.55
C GLY A 665 -38.67 68.02 -22.60
N ALA A 666 -37.95 66.99 -22.16
CA ALA A 666 -37.29 66.00 -23.01
C ALA A 666 -37.99 64.62 -22.97
N ASP A 667 -39.11 64.50 -22.25
CA ASP A 667 -39.82 63.23 -22.00
C ASP A 667 -38.86 62.13 -21.51
N ARG A 668 -38.04 62.45 -20.51
CA ARG A 668 -36.92 61.61 -20.06
C ARG A 668 -36.81 61.48 -18.55
N ILE A 669 -36.73 60.24 -18.07
CA ILE A 669 -36.48 59.93 -16.65
C ILE A 669 -35.01 59.57 -16.45
N TRP A 670 -34.41 60.08 -15.37
CA TRP A 670 -33.01 59.89 -14.98
C TRP A 670 -32.86 59.26 -13.59
N VAL A 671 -31.90 58.34 -13.46
CA VAL A 671 -31.51 57.69 -12.20
C VAL A 671 -29.99 57.61 -12.08
N LYS A 672 -29.47 57.53 -10.85
CA LYS A 672 -28.01 57.55 -10.62
C LYS A 672 -27.34 56.19 -10.88
N ASN A 673 -27.88 55.13 -10.29
CA ASN A 673 -27.27 53.80 -10.27
C ASN A 673 -27.78 52.95 -11.44
N ASP A 674 -27.02 51.93 -11.85
CA ASP A 674 -27.39 51.05 -12.98
C ASP A 674 -28.70 50.30 -12.68
N PRO A 675 -29.78 50.57 -13.44
CA PRO A 675 -31.10 50.03 -13.17
C PRO A 675 -31.36 48.70 -13.89
N ARG A 676 -30.48 48.25 -14.80
CA ARG A 676 -30.83 47.19 -15.79
C ARG A 676 -31.10 45.81 -15.19
N SER A 677 -30.60 45.52 -14.00
CA SER A 677 -30.84 44.27 -13.28
C SER A 677 -31.92 44.37 -12.18
N ARG A 678 -32.61 45.52 -12.11
CA ARG A 678 -33.57 45.86 -11.05
C ARG A 678 -34.96 46.01 -11.66
N LEU A 679 -36.00 45.80 -10.86
CA LEU A 679 -37.36 46.13 -11.26
C LEU A 679 -37.56 47.64 -11.09
N VAL A 680 -37.60 48.39 -12.18
CA VAL A 680 -37.88 49.84 -12.14
C VAL A 680 -39.27 50.13 -12.69
N GLU A 681 -40.08 50.82 -11.91
CA GLU A 681 -41.47 51.11 -12.22
C GLU A 681 -41.75 52.61 -12.06
N THR A 682 -42.61 53.18 -12.90
CA THR A 682 -43.08 54.56 -12.74
C THR A 682 -44.59 54.60 -12.78
N SER A 683 -45.21 55.33 -11.86
CA SER A 683 -46.66 55.53 -11.85
C SER A 683 -47.07 56.41 -13.04
N VAL A 684 -48.08 55.97 -13.79
CA VAL A 684 -48.55 56.67 -14.99
C VAL A 684 -50.05 56.88 -15.02
N VAL A 685 -50.81 56.02 -14.34
CA VAL A 685 -52.26 56.06 -14.35
C VAL A 685 -52.78 56.94 -13.23
N GLY A 686 -53.64 57.90 -13.58
CA GLY A 686 -54.16 58.90 -12.63
C GLY A 686 -55.17 58.37 -11.61
N GLN A 687 -55.99 57.40 -11.99
CA GLN A 687 -57.00 56.80 -11.10
C GLN A 687 -57.11 55.30 -11.39
N GLY A 688 -57.24 54.49 -10.35
CA GLY A 688 -57.38 53.04 -10.47
C GLY A 688 -58.81 52.62 -10.74
N ILE A 689 -59.70 52.85 -9.77
CA ILE A 689 -61.12 52.50 -9.89
C ILE A 689 -61.94 53.75 -9.62
N PHE A 690 -62.78 54.17 -10.57
CA PHE A 690 -63.54 55.41 -10.41
C PHE A 690 -64.92 55.41 -11.08
N GLY A 691 -65.78 56.35 -10.70
CA GLY A 691 -67.04 56.64 -11.40
C GLY A 691 -68.25 56.73 -10.47
N GLY A 692 -69.34 57.29 -10.99
CA GLY A 692 -70.56 57.58 -10.23
C GLY A 692 -71.61 56.47 -10.21
N ALA A 693 -71.21 55.19 -10.27
CA ALA A 693 -72.12 54.06 -10.23
C ALA A 693 -72.58 53.72 -8.80
N ASP A 694 -73.77 53.15 -8.65
CA ASP A 694 -74.33 52.73 -7.37
C ASP A 694 -74.08 51.24 -7.08
N HIS A 695 -73.93 50.87 -5.80
CA HIS A 695 -73.81 49.47 -5.35
C HIS A 695 -72.59 48.70 -5.91
N VAL A 696 -71.46 49.40 -6.10
CA VAL A 696 -70.20 48.79 -6.51
C VAL A 696 -69.53 48.06 -5.34
N THR A 697 -68.94 46.89 -5.58
CA THR A 697 -68.12 46.18 -4.59
C THR A 697 -66.70 45.96 -5.11
N ILE A 698 -65.69 46.26 -4.29
CA ILE A 698 -64.27 46.05 -4.58
C ILE A 698 -63.68 45.23 -3.44
N ARG A 699 -63.06 44.08 -3.74
CA ARG A 699 -62.52 43.21 -2.67
C ARG A 699 -61.33 42.34 -3.03
N ASN A 700 -60.54 41.95 -2.03
CA ASN A 700 -59.49 40.92 -2.13
C ASN A 700 -58.37 41.23 -3.15
N LEU A 701 -57.96 42.49 -3.29
CA LEU A 701 -56.85 42.87 -4.17
C LEU A 701 -55.99 43.97 -3.55
N ILE A 702 -54.76 44.07 -4.01
CA ILE A 702 -53.87 45.21 -3.74
C ILE A 702 -54.08 46.23 -4.85
N ILE A 703 -54.18 47.51 -4.50
CA ILE A 703 -54.23 48.64 -5.44
C ILE A 703 -53.02 49.52 -5.15
N GLU A 704 -52.08 49.63 -6.08
CA GLU A 704 -50.80 50.31 -5.81
C GLU A 704 -50.30 51.22 -6.93
N LYS A 705 -49.45 52.19 -6.54
CA LYS A 705 -48.60 52.98 -7.45
C LYS A 705 -49.39 53.73 -8.55
N PHE A 706 -50.53 54.31 -8.17
CA PHE A 706 -51.28 55.21 -9.05
C PHE A 706 -50.74 56.64 -8.95
N ALA A 707 -50.59 57.30 -10.09
CA ALA A 707 -50.20 58.71 -10.18
C ALA A 707 -51.39 59.63 -9.88
N THR A 708 -51.94 59.51 -8.68
CA THR A 708 -53.14 60.25 -8.28
C THR A 708 -52.84 61.72 -8.04
N PRO A 709 -53.57 62.66 -8.66
CA PRO A 709 -53.48 64.07 -8.31
C PRO A 709 -53.81 64.30 -6.83
N THR A 710 -53.25 65.35 -6.24
CA THR A 710 -53.54 65.70 -4.84
C THR A 710 -55.06 65.88 -4.65
N GLN A 711 -55.63 65.30 -3.58
CA GLN A 711 -57.07 65.28 -3.25
C GLN A 711 -57.95 64.35 -4.10
N VAL A 712 -57.35 63.54 -4.98
CA VAL A 712 -58.02 62.46 -5.71
C VAL A 712 -57.51 61.12 -5.19
N GLY A 713 -58.40 60.15 -4.98
CA GLY A 713 -58.04 58.80 -4.57
C GLY A 713 -57.76 57.88 -5.76
N ALA A 714 -56.95 56.85 -5.55
CA ALA A 714 -56.80 55.75 -6.51
C ALA A 714 -58.13 54.98 -6.67
N ILE A 715 -58.95 54.99 -5.63
CA ILE A 715 -60.35 54.57 -5.64
C ILE A 715 -61.20 55.83 -5.37
N ASP A 716 -62.12 56.18 -6.28
CA ASP A 716 -62.94 57.38 -6.13
C ASP A 716 -64.34 57.18 -6.73
N SER A 717 -65.40 57.25 -5.91
CA SER A 717 -66.79 57.08 -6.37
C SER A 717 -67.33 58.29 -7.18
N ARG A 718 -66.45 59.19 -7.62
CA ARG A 718 -66.79 60.39 -8.39
C ARG A 718 -66.28 60.29 -9.82
N LEU A 719 -67.05 60.86 -10.75
CA LEU A 719 -66.59 61.07 -12.12
C LEU A 719 -65.76 62.38 -12.21
N HIS A 720 -64.44 62.28 -12.03
CA HIS A 720 -63.56 63.45 -11.94
C HIS A 720 -63.30 64.23 -13.25
N ALA A 721 -63.88 63.78 -14.38
CA ALA A 721 -63.76 64.49 -15.65
C ALA A 721 -64.41 65.89 -15.63
N THR A 722 -65.36 66.16 -14.72
CA THR A 722 -66.14 67.42 -14.75
C THR A 722 -66.34 68.14 -13.42
N MET A 723 -65.87 67.63 -12.27
CA MET A 723 -66.16 68.13 -10.89
C MET A 723 -67.66 68.28 -10.49
N ASP A 724 -68.58 68.17 -11.45
CA ASP A 724 -70.04 68.33 -11.30
C ASP A 724 -70.81 67.03 -11.60
N GLY A 725 -70.13 65.88 -11.71
CA GLY A 725 -70.77 64.58 -11.94
C GLY A 725 -71.45 64.02 -10.68
N PRO A 726 -72.50 63.19 -10.80
CA PRO A 726 -73.13 62.57 -9.64
C PRO A 726 -72.16 61.61 -8.94
N ASP A 727 -72.15 61.66 -7.61
CA ASP A 727 -71.41 60.74 -6.75
C ASP A 727 -72.12 59.38 -6.72
N GLY A 728 -71.37 58.29 -6.88
CA GLY A 728 -71.87 56.94 -6.68
C GLY A 728 -72.17 56.66 -5.21
N THR A 729 -73.23 55.91 -4.93
CA THR A 729 -73.67 55.55 -3.58
C THR A 729 -73.52 54.06 -3.30
N ASN A 730 -73.42 53.67 -2.02
CA ASN A 730 -73.33 52.28 -1.57
C ASN A 730 -72.14 51.47 -2.10
N TRP A 731 -70.96 52.10 -2.23
CA TRP A 731 -69.72 51.37 -2.52
C TRP A 731 -69.26 50.55 -1.30
N THR A 732 -68.89 49.30 -1.53
CA THR A 732 -68.30 48.42 -0.52
C THR A 732 -66.85 48.11 -0.88
N ILE A 733 -65.91 48.45 0.00
CA ILE A 733 -64.48 48.15 -0.16
C ILE A 733 -64.08 47.21 0.99
N GLU A 734 -63.77 45.96 0.65
CA GLU A 734 -63.53 44.90 1.63
C GLU A 734 -62.21 44.19 1.36
N ASN A 735 -61.34 44.05 2.37
CA ASN A 735 -60.06 43.33 2.22
C ASN A 735 -59.23 43.85 1.02
N VAL A 736 -59.13 45.17 0.89
CA VAL A 736 -58.31 45.85 -0.11
C VAL A 736 -57.13 46.52 0.59
N GLU A 737 -55.92 46.23 0.14
CA GLU A 737 -54.72 46.99 0.52
C GLU A 737 -54.49 48.08 -0.53
N ALA A 738 -54.47 49.35 -0.13
CA ALA A 738 -54.17 50.47 -1.02
C ALA A 738 -52.87 51.15 -0.58
N ARG A 739 -51.87 51.27 -1.47
CA ARG A 739 -50.53 51.79 -1.13
C ARG A 739 -49.82 52.59 -2.22
#